data_AF-A0ABD5PZB4-F1
#
_entry.id   AF-A0ABD5PZB4-F1
#
_cell.length_a   1.000
_cell.length_b   1.000
_cell.length_c   1.000
_cell.angle_alpha   90.00
_cell.angle_beta   90.00
_cell.angle_gamma   90.00
#
_symmetry.space_group_name_H-M   'P 1'
#
loop_
_entity.id
_entity.type
_entity.pdbx_description
1 polymer ?
#
loop_
_entity_poly.entity_id
_entity_poly.type
_entity_poly.pdbx_seq_one_letter_code
_entity_poly.pdbx_strand_id
1 'polypeptide(L)'
;MARTEERTTADSTATCRYTFDPSKRTEARLQTTWECPHEPYGDSDYCPFHMSRDERTSNDVSGEDIVERLKRNLESEDVRANEYVGADLPHLSLTYQDISGGNNHVLNFQHADIDGFDITNGHLEQGLNLRGATVGSLKFEGATIGGALEADQISVEGTFSAYEATFREDVSFGDASFHGEVNCDETTFRDDTSFENATFHAPAHFRNVETTGTSHVLDDHISFAGTTFRDDASFRQATFQYVTFTDVAFHAESDFEHVEFEGDTQFGGAVFDRMADFDEAKFHDDACFENARFKAVAEFRGVEFNGGSRTTSDDVTFESAQFEGEADFKLARFRFADFKDATFDDEFNLDRAVFDARADCHRIDVAGRANFECTAFRDGVAFDEGAFAGEVEAVETEFHGDADFVDVTFRSRARFTEARFREDASFREATFEDDAVFRGAIFEGEAKHLEENACFDEVTFESLADFESASFTNGSFRDVTFDAESNFREAEFLDAVQFRVVGTGRGDTYVDLSGATLAGGSIVVTAGNVVIYDLTTATLGDLQLESETNEHELLDHFRFCLTDFDHFDFSDHHASLERNDWNLHDFIGDGTSGRYDVEMSNEVVEETYRKAQDSADAVGDTPAMREFEFKRYFYNRRKNIDIVLHEYSIDAWTRAKKASSVGLNFFMQFTCGYGNRLPRIAALTFLLPALFGVFYVLGGPLETGAGVVWDASAPATTLFDGLYYSYISFSTIGYGDIGPVGWAAKILAASQGMLNGLFFTLLTFTLFKRVLGGS
;
A
#
# COMPACT_ATOMS: atom_id res chain seq x y z
N MET A 1 -84.51 4.21 -49.93
CA MET A 1 -84.46 5.53 -50.59
C MET A 1 -84.85 6.58 -49.56
N ALA A 2 -83.90 6.94 -48.71
CA ALA A 2 -83.98 8.12 -47.85
C ALA A 2 -82.86 9.05 -48.35
N ARG A 3 -83.23 10.29 -48.62
CA ARG A 3 -82.36 11.32 -49.20
C ARG A 3 -81.22 11.64 -48.22
N THR A 4 -80.00 11.37 -48.65
CA THR A 4 -78.80 12.09 -48.22
C THR A 4 -78.99 13.54 -48.68
N GLU A 5 -79.13 14.47 -47.74
CA GLU A 5 -79.02 15.90 -48.05
C GLU A 5 -77.54 16.20 -48.18
N GLU A 6 -77.07 16.31 -49.42
CA GLU A 6 -75.74 16.86 -49.73
C GLU A 6 -75.63 18.28 -49.18
N ARG A 7 -74.57 18.50 -48.39
CA ARG A 7 -74.10 19.81 -47.96
C ARG A 7 -73.86 20.66 -49.22
N THR A 8 -74.75 21.62 -49.48
CA THR A 8 -74.66 22.50 -50.64
C THR A 8 -73.40 23.36 -50.58
N THR A 9 -72.80 23.57 -51.75
CA THR A 9 -71.54 24.24 -52.09
C THR A 9 -71.43 25.74 -51.71
N ALA A 10 -71.78 26.12 -50.49
CA ALA A 10 -71.80 27.50 -50.02
C ALA A 10 -71.05 27.77 -48.70
N ASP A 11 -70.28 26.82 -48.17
CA ASP A 11 -69.52 26.96 -46.92
C ASP A 11 -68.03 26.61 -47.09
N SER A 12 -67.42 27.04 -48.20
CA SER A 12 -66.04 26.72 -48.60
C SER A 12 -64.94 27.40 -47.76
N THR A 13 -65.21 27.66 -46.48
CA THR A 13 -64.28 28.22 -45.50
C THR A 13 -64.37 27.53 -44.13
N ALA A 14 -65.13 26.43 -44.02
CA ALA A 14 -65.23 25.70 -42.76
C ALA A 14 -63.93 24.93 -42.50
N THR A 15 -63.13 25.41 -41.55
CA THR A 15 -62.00 24.67 -40.98
C THR A 15 -62.49 23.72 -39.89
N CYS A 16 -61.71 22.67 -39.60
CA CYS A 16 -61.95 21.77 -38.48
C CYS A 16 -62.17 22.58 -37.19
N ARG A 17 -63.20 22.23 -36.41
CA ARG A 17 -63.56 22.95 -35.18
C ARG A 17 -62.56 22.74 -34.03
N TYR A 18 -61.61 21.81 -34.18
CA TYR A 18 -60.65 21.52 -33.13
C TYR A 18 -59.72 22.72 -32.88
N THR A 19 -59.57 23.05 -31.60
CA THR A 19 -58.63 24.06 -31.12
C THR A 19 -57.86 23.49 -29.94
N PHE A 20 -56.55 23.75 -29.90
CA PHE A 20 -55.69 23.36 -28.81
C PHE A 20 -55.43 24.59 -27.93
N ASP A 21 -55.89 24.53 -26.68
CA ASP A 21 -55.71 25.61 -25.71
C ASP A 21 -54.50 25.29 -24.81
N PRO A 22 -53.35 25.94 -25.03
CA PRO A 22 -52.15 25.72 -24.25
C PRO A 22 -52.33 26.13 -22.79
N SER A 23 -53.28 27.01 -22.44
CA SER A 23 -53.48 27.45 -21.05
C SER A 23 -54.07 26.37 -20.12
N LYS A 24 -54.59 25.28 -20.69
CA LYS A 24 -55.17 24.15 -19.95
C LYS A 24 -54.18 23.01 -19.69
N ARG A 25 -52.97 23.09 -20.25
CA ARG A 25 -51.88 22.13 -20.09
C ARG A 25 -50.65 22.94 -19.71
N THR A 26 -50.04 22.68 -18.57
CA THR A 26 -49.11 23.61 -17.90
C THR A 26 -47.84 24.00 -18.68
N GLU A 27 -47.57 23.43 -19.87
CA GLU A 27 -46.23 23.46 -20.49
C GLU A 27 -46.21 23.58 -22.03
N ALA A 28 -47.27 24.07 -22.66
CA ALA A 28 -47.23 24.34 -24.10
C ALA A 28 -46.58 25.70 -24.40
N ARG A 29 -45.47 25.72 -25.16
CA ARG A 29 -44.82 26.97 -25.67
C ARG A 29 -45.69 27.75 -26.67
N LEU A 30 -46.87 27.25 -27.01
CA LEU A 30 -47.85 27.97 -27.82
C LEU A 30 -48.35 29.18 -27.03
N GLN A 31 -47.97 30.38 -27.47
CA GLN A 31 -48.34 31.67 -26.85
C GLN A 31 -49.84 31.99 -27.02
N THR A 32 -50.52 31.32 -27.95
CA THR A 32 -51.92 31.53 -28.31
C THR A 32 -52.61 30.20 -28.59
N THR A 33 -53.94 30.16 -28.44
CA THR A 33 -54.76 29.02 -28.87
C THR A 33 -54.44 28.65 -30.32
N TRP A 34 -54.14 27.37 -30.55
CA TRP A 34 -53.87 26.84 -31.89
C TRP A 34 -55.18 26.34 -32.52
N GLU A 35 -55.38 26.64 -33.81
CA GLU A 35 -56.57 26.24 -34.57
C GLU A 35 -56.16 25.28 -35.69
N CYS A 36 -56.90 24.18 -35.84
CA CYS A 36 -56.59 23.14 -36.82
C CYS A 36 -56.68 23.67 -38.27
N PRO A 37 -55.65 23.47 -39.12
CA PRO A 37 -55.64 23.94 -40.51
C PRO A 37 -56.42 23.03 -41.47
N HIS A 38 -56.82 21.84 -41.03
CA HIS A 38 -57.43 20.82 -41.89
C HIS A 38 -58.93 21.05 -42.11
N GLU A 39 -59.43 20.63 -43.26
CA GLU A 39 -60.86 20.65 -43.56
C GLU A 39 -61.62 19.52 -42.80
N PRO A 40 -62.86 19.79 -42.35
CA PRO A 40 -63.72 18.77 -41.76
C PRO A 40 -64.11 17.69 -42.79
N TYR A 41 -64.38 16.47 -42.33
CA TYR A 41 -64.69 15.34 -43.22
C TYR A 41 -66.17 14.95 -43.18
N GLY A 42 -66.78 14.90 -44.36
CA GLY A 42 -68.19 14.56 -44.52
C GLY A 42 -69.11 15.51 -43.76
N ASP A 43 -69.95 14.95 -42.90
CA ASP A 43 -70.89 15.68 -42.04
C ASP A 43 -70.33 15.99 -40.65
N SER A 44 -69.08 15.61 -40.36
CA SER A 44 -68.43 15.91 -39.09
C SER A 44 -67.99 17.39 -39.00
N ASP A 45 -67.96 17.91 -37.77
CA ASP A 45 -67.32 19.19 -37.44
C ASP A 45 -65.78 19.09 -37.37
N TYR A 46 -65.25 17.86 -37.40
CA TYR A 46 -63.83 17.56 -37.23
C TYR A 46 -63.19 16.97 -38.49
N CYS A 47 -61.90 17.22 -38.67
CA CYS A 47 -61.09 16.53 -39.67
C CYS A 47 -60.79 15.09 -39.21
N PRO A 48 -60.37 14.19 -40.12
CA PRO A 48 -60.09 12.79 -39.78
C PRO A 48 -59.08 12.57 -38.65
N PHE A 49 -58.16 13.52 -38.45
CA PHE A 49 -57.12 13.49 -37.41
C PHE A 49 -57.67 13.85 -36.00
N HIS A 50 -58.73 14.65 -35.91
CA HIS A 50 -59.33 15.11 -34.64
C HIS A 50 -60.69 14.49 -34.34
N MET A 51 -61.16 13.57 -35.17
CA MET A 51 -62.31 12.73 -34.85
C MET A 51 -61.98 11.80 -33.69
N SER A 52 -62.95 11.54 -32.82
CA SER A 52 -62.85 10.42 -31.88
C SER A 52 -62.84 9.07 -32.61
N ARG A 53 -62.37 8.01 -31.95
CA ARG A 53 -62.39 6.62 -32.50
C ARG A 53 -63.78 6.18 -32.97
N ASP A 54 -64.83 6.53 -32.22
CA ASP A 54 -66.23 6.20 -32.57
C ASP A 54 -66.71 6.99 -33.80
N GLU A 55 -66.33 8.27 -33.91
CA GLU A 55 -66.64 9.10 -35.06
C GLU A 55 -65.92 8.62 -36.33
N ARG A 56 -64.65 8.25 -36.25
CA ARG A 56 -63.92 7.66 -37.38
C ARG A 56 -64.59 6.39 -37.88
N THR A 57 -64.94 5.50 -36.97
CA THR A 57 -65.65 4.25 -37.28
C THR A 57 -67.00 4.51 -37.94
N SER A 58 -67.74 5.52 -37.46
CA SER A 58 -69.05 5.91 -38.02
C SER A 58 -68.95 6.55 -39.40
N ASN A 59 -67.80 7.15 -39.72
CA ASN A 59 -67.52 7.80 -41.01
C ASN A 59 -66.72 6.91 -41.98
N ASP A 60 -66.49 5.63 -41.64
CA ASP A 60 -65.71 4.67 -42.45
C ASP A 60 -64.29 5.16 -42.78
N VAL A 61 -63.66 5.86 -41.83
CA VAL A 61 -62.28 6.36 -41.96
C VAL A 61 -61.33 5.34 -41.32
N SER A 62 -60.55 4.66 -42.15
CA SER A 62 -59.54 3.70 -41.71
C SER A 62 -58.20 4.35 -41.36
N GLY A 63 -57.29 3.61 -40.72
CA GLY A 63 -55.91 4.05 -40.49
C GLY A 63 -55.13 4.26 -41.80
N GLU A 64 -55.39 3.44 -42.83
CA GLU A 64 -54.81 3.62 -44.17
C GLU A 64 -55.25 4.95 -44.79
N ASP A 65 -56.51 5.36 -44.62
CA ASP A 65 -57.01 6.65 -45.10
C ASP A 65 -56.30 7.84 -44.44
N ILE A 66 -55.92 7.70 -43.17
CA ILE A 66 -55.16 8.70 -42.42
C ILE A 66 -53.73 8.78 -42.93
N VAL A 67 -53.06 7.64 -43.12
CA VAL A 67 -51.71 7.57 -43.69
C VAL A 67 -51.66 8.17 -45.09
N GLU A 68 -52.62 7.86 -45.97
CA GLU A 68 -52.71 8.43 -47.32
C GLU A 68 -53.03 9.94 -47.32
N ARG A 69 -53.68 10.46 -46.27
CA ARG A 69 -53.84 11.92 -46.08
C ARG A 69 -52.54 12.56 -45.61
N LEU A 70 -51.83 11.95 -44.67
CA LEU A 70 -50.54 12.42 -44.19
C LEU A 70 -49.54 12.53 -45.35
N LYS A 71 -49.45 11.49 -46.19
CA LYS A 71 -48.59 11.50 -47.40
C LYS A 71 -48.95 12.62 -48.37
N ARG A 72 -50.25 12.88 -48.61
CA ARG A 72 -50.68 14.00 -49.46
C ARG A 72 -50.35 15.37 -48.85
N ASN A 73 -50.44 15.50 -47.54
CA ASN A 73 -50.10 16.74 -46.85
C ASN A 73 -48.60 17.06 -46.97
N LEU A 74 -47.74 16.04 -46.98
CA LEU A 74 -46.29 16.20 -47.22
C LEU A 74 -45.95 16.79 -48.59
N GLU A 75 -46.81 16.61 -49.59
CA GLU A 75 -46.66 17.22 -50.93
C GLU A 75 -47.22 18.66 -51.01
N SER A 76 -47.87 19.15 -49.95
CA SER A 76 -48.48 20.49 -49.91
C SER A 76 -47.44 21.61 -49.84
N GLU A 77 -47.72 22.74 -50.49
CA GLU A 77 -46.94 23.98 -50.30
C GLU A 77 -47.38 24.75 -49.03
N ASP A 78 -48.49 24.36 -48.40
CA ASP A 78 -48.95 24.96 -47.15
C ASP A 78 -48.10 24.46 -45.97
N VAL A 79 -47.37 25.39 -45.34
CA VAL A 79 -46.50 25.14 -44.19
C VAL A 79 -47.25 24.55 -42.99
N ARG A 80 -48.57 24.79 -42.91
CA ARG A 80 -49.41 24.28 -41.81
C ARG A 80 -50.03 22.92 -42.11
N ALA A 81 -49.87 22.37 -43.32
CA ALA A 81 -50.46 21.08 -43.70
C ALA A 81 -49.93 19.91 -42.86
N ASN A 82 -48.76 20.05 -42.24
CA ASN A 82 -48.15 19.03 -41.39
C ASN A 82 -48.42 19.26 -39.88
N GLU A 83 -49.34 20.16 -39.51
CA GLU A 83 -49.73 20.39 -38.12
C GLU A 83 -50.93 19.51 -37.72
N TYR A 84 -50.72 18.62 -36.74
CA TYR A 84 -51.68 17.64 -36.20
C TYR A 84 -51.78 17.72 -34.66
N VAL A 85 -51.58 18.90 -34.09
CA VAL A 85 -51.51 19.11 -32.64
C VAL A 85 -52.76 18.59 -31.92
N GLY A 86 -52.56 17.77 -30.88
CA GLY A 86 -53.62 17.18 -30.07
C GLY A 86 -54.54 16.22 -30.81
N ALA A 87 -54.08 15.62 -31.91
CA ALA A 87 -54.82 14.59 -32.64
C ALA A 87 -55.00 13.32 -31.79
N ASP A 88 -56.11 12.62 -31.99
CA ASP A 88 -56.32 11.23 -31.51
C ASP A 88 -56.16 10.37 -32.75
N LEU A 89 -55.16 9.50 -32.85
CA LEU A 89 -54.81 8.78 -34.08
C LEU A 89 -54.77 7.26 -33.84
N PRO A 90 -55.27 6.44 -34.79
CA PRO A 90 -55.04 5.00 -34.74
C PRO A 90 -53.57 4.68 -35.03
N HIS A 91 -53.24 3.39 -35.06
CA HIS A 91 -51.90 2.95 -35.42
C HIS A 91 -51.53 3.42 -36.84
N LEU A 92 -50.44 4.19 -36.94
CA LEU A 92 -49.90 4.75 -38.17
C LEU A 92 -48.75 3.89 -38.66
N SER A 93 -49.03 3.03 -39.63
CA SER A 93 -48.03 2.17 -40.26
C SER A 93 -47.48 2.81 -41.53
N LEU A 94 -46.21 3.19 -41.47
CA LEU A 94 -45.33 3.72 -42.53
C LEU A 94 -44.18 2.75 -42.84
N THR A 95 -44.33 1.48 -42.47
CA THR A 95 -43.38 0.40 -42.75
C THR A 95 -43.02 0.32 -44.24
N TYR A 96 -41.71 0.23 -44.55
CA TYR A 96 -41.13 0.25 -45.91
C TYR A 96 -41.50 1.47 -46.77
N GLN A 97 -41.95 2.58 -46.16
CA GLN A 97 -42.28 3.79 -46.90
C GLN A 97 -41.09 4.74 -46.94
N ASP A 98 -40.91 5.40 -48.09
CA ASP A 98 -40.07 6.59 -48.22
C ASP A 98 -40.98 7.81 -48.04
N ILE A 99 -40.82 8.47 -46.90
CA ILE A 99 -41.56 9.66 -46.50
C ILE A 99 -40.64 10.85 -46.74
N SER A 100 -40.69 11.33 -47.99
CA SER A 100 -39.98 12.51 -48.46
C SER A 100 -40.98 13.47 -49.13
N GLY A 101 -41.42 14.48 -48.38
CA GLY A 101 -42.13 15.63 -48.92
C GLY A 101 -41.25 16.51 -49.83
N GLY A 102 -41.88 17.26 -50.74
CA GLY A 102 -41.19 18.27 -51.57
C GLY A 102 -40.69 19.50 -50.79
N ASN A 103 -40.80 19.47 -49.46
CA ASN A 103 -40.47 20.52 -48.51
C ASN A 103 -39.84 19.90 -47.23
N ASN A 104 -39.36 20.76 -46.33
CA ASN A 104 -38.77 20.37 -45.05
C ASN A 104 -39.71 20.66 -43.86
N HIS A 105 -41.03 20.67 -44.08
CA HIS A 105 -41.99 20.98 -43.03
C HIS A 105 -42.13 19.82 -42.06
N VAL A 106 -41.84 20.08 -40.78
CA VAL A 106 -41.91 19.12 -39.67
C VAL A 106 -43.31 18.52 -39.55
N LEU A 107 -43.38 17.20 -39.37
CA LEU A 107 -44.58 16.47 -38.97
C LEU A 107 -44.85 16.76 -37.48
N ASN A 108 -45.81 17.64 -37.21
CA ASN A 108 -46.06 18.14 -35.86
C ASN A 108 -47.27 17.44 -35.21
N PHE A 109 -46.99 16.50 -34.32
CA PHE A 109 -47.93 15.72 -33.51
C PHE A 109 -47.87 16.10 -32.02
N GLN A 110 -47.51 17.33 -31.69
CA GLN A 110 -47.47 17.79 -30.31
C GLN A 110 -48.76 17.45 -29.55
N HIS A 111 -48.62 16.86 -28.37
CA HIS A 111 -49.73 16.48 -27.50
C HIS A 111 -50.77 15.52 -28.12
N ALA A 112 -50.42 14.83 -29.21
CA ALA A 112 -51.29 13.82 -29.81
C ALA A 112 -51.35 12.54 -28.96
N ASP A 113 -52.45 11.81 -29.08
CA ASP A 113 -52.62 10.44 -28.59
C ASP A 113 -52.63 9.51 -29.80
N ILE A 114 -51.60 8.67 -29.95
CA ILE A 114 -51.38 7.84 -31.13
C ILE A 114 -51.31 6.38 -30.70
N ASP A 115 -52.22 5.52 -31.17
CA ASP A 115 -52.21 4.08 -30.82
C ASP A 115 -50.88 3.39 -31.17
N GLY A 116 -50.16 3.88 -32.17
CA GLY A 116 -48.77 3.54 -32.43
C GLY A 116 -48.25 4.19 -33.71
N PHE A 117 -46.93 4.32 -33.82
CA PHE A 117 -46.25 4.94 -34.93
C PHE A 117 -45.12 4.00 -35.39
N ASP A 118 -45.24 3.45 -36.59
CA ASP A 118 -44.34 2.42 -37.12
C ASP A 118 -43.75 2.86 -38.46
N ILE A 119 -42.44 3.06 -38.52
CA ILE A 119 -41.69 3.34 -39.74
C ILE A 119 -40.61 2.28 -39.99
N THR A 120 -40.86 1.05 -39.57
CA THR A 120 -39.93 -0.08 -39.70
C THR A 120 -39.43 -0.21 -41.15
N ASN A 121 -38.11 -0.24 -41.35
CA ASN A 121 -37.43 -0.26 -42.65
C ASN A 121 -37.85 0.89 -43.60
N GLY A 122 -38.37 1.97 -43.04
CA GLY A 122 -38.78 3.17 -43.77
C GLY A 122 -37.74 4.28 -43.70
N HIS A 123 -38.02 5.36 -44.40
CA HIS A 123 -37.18 6.54 -44.48
C HIS A 123 -38.03 7.79 -44.24
N LEU A 124 -37.60 8.69 -43.37
CA LEU A 124 -38.32 9.93 -43.07
C LEU A 124 -37.38 11.12 -43.18
N GLU A 125 -37.49 11.90 -44.26
CA GLU A 125 -36.67 13.12 -44.43
C GLU A 125 -37.20 14.32 -43.65
N GLN A 126 -38.48 14.34 -43.28
CA GLN A 126 -39.06 15.43 -42.50
C GLN A 126 -38.70 15.29 -41.01
N GLY A 127 -38.51 16.41 -40.31
CA GLY A 127 -38.47 16.37 -38.84
C GLY A 127 -39.79 15.86 -38.26
N LEU A 128 -39.74 15.27 -37.07
CA LEU A 128 -40.87 14.68 -36.37
C LEU A 128 -40.99 15.30 -34.98
N ASN A 129 -42.11 15.94 -34.68
CA ASN A 129 -42.37 16.54 -33.38
C ASN A 129 -43.49 15.79 -32.65
N LEU A 130 -43.11 15.01 -31.65
CA LEU A 130 -43.97 14.23 -30.76
C LEU A 130 -43.99 14.80 -29.33
N ARG A 131 -43.59 16.06 -29.13
CA ARG A 131 -43.50 16.64 -27.80
C ARG A 131 -44.82 16.54 -27.03
N GLY A 132 -44.74 16.00 -25.81
CA GLY A 132 -45.88 15.82 -24.91
C GLY A 132 -46.96 14.88 -25.43
N ALA A 133 -46.68 14.08 -26.47
CA ALA A 133 -47.58 13.09 -27.03
C ALA A 133 -47.62 11.82 -26.18
N THR A 134 -48.72 11.07 -26.29
CA THR A 134 -48.82 9.69 -25.79
C THR A 134 -48.84 8.75 -26.99
N VAL A 135 -47.93 7.77 -27.02
CA VAL A 135 -47.81 6.82 -28.13
C VAL A 135 -47.89 5.39 -27.60
N GLY A 136 -48.80 4.59 -28.15
CA GLY A 136 -48.96 3.19 -27.74
C GLY A 136 -47.75 2.32 -28.06
N SER A 137 -47.20 2.41 -29.27
CA SER A 137 -45.92 1.77 -29.63
C SER A 137 -45.15 2.62 -30.63
N LEU A 138 -43.84 2.80 -30.44
CA LEU A 138 -42.99 3.59 -31.32
C LEU A 138 -41.95 2.68 -31.97
N LYS A 139 -42.01 2.49 -33.30
CA LYS A 139 -41.17 1.51 -34.01
C LYS A 139 -40.43 2.14 -35.17
N PHE A 140 -39.11 2.18 -35.06
CA PHE A 140 -38.14 2.71 -35.99
C PHE A 140 -37.11 1.65 -36.43
N GLU A 141 -37.43 0.37 -36.28
CA GLU A 141 -36.54 -0.75 -36.61
C GLU A 141 -36.00 -0.67 -38.04
N GLY A 142 -34.68 -0.62 -38.23
CA GLY A 142 -34.02 -0.50 -39.54
C GLY A 142 -34.39 0.78 -40.31
N ALA A 143 -34.98 1.77 -39.64
CA ALA A 143 -35.42 3.00 -40.28
C ALA A 143 -34.28 4.02 -40.37
N THR A 144 -34.38 4.93 -41.33
CA THR A 144 -33.54 6.13 -41.36
C THR A 144 -34.37 7.38 -41.16
N ILE A 145 -34.07 8.13 -40.11
CA ILE A 145 -34.72 9.40 -39.78
C ILE A 145 -33.74 10.52 -40.15
N GLY A 146 -34.10 11.25 -41.20
CA GLY A 146 -33.30 12.31 -41.81
C GLY A 146 -33.42 13.66 -41.11
N GLY A 147 -34.61 14.02 -40.63
CA GLY A 147 -34.84 15.27 -39.90
C GLY A 147 -34.88 15.08 -38.38
N ALA A 148 -34.71 16.16 -37.63
CA ALA A 148 -34.73 16.15 -36.17
C ALA A 148 -35.99 15.50 -35.55
N LEU A 149 -35.81 14.76 -34.46
CA LEU A 149 -36.87 14.14 -33.66
C LEU A 149 -37.03 14.89 -32.33
N GLU A 150 -38.10 15.69 -32.22
CA GLU A 150 -38.47 16.37 -30.96
C GLU A 150 -39.54 15.59 -30.22
N ALA A 151 -39.18 14.81 -29.22
CA ALA A 151 -40.07 13.96 -28.43
C ALA A 151 -39.97 14.24 -26.92
N ASP A 152 -39.64 15.47 -26.52
CA ASP A 152 -39.65 15.88 -25.11
C ASP A 152 -41.02 15.57 -24.48
N GLN A 153 -41.02 15.05 -23.25
CA GLN A 153 -42.23 14.77 -22.47
C GLN A 153 -43.15 13.74 -23.14
N ILE A 154 -42.64 12.96 -24.10
CA ILE A 154 -43.40 11.86 -24.70
C ILE A 154 -43.64 10.77 -23.64
N SER A 155 -44.82 10.16 -23.70
CA SER A 155 -45.13 8.94 -22.95
C SER A 155 -45.34 7.80 -23.93
N VAL A 156 -44.46 6.80 -23.91
CA VAL A 156 -44.57 5.59 -24.71
C VAL A 156 -45.12 4.46 -23.84
N GLU A 157 -46.37 4.06 -24.08
CA GLU A 157 -47.09 3.10 -23.22
C GLU A 157 -46.65 1.65 -23.45
N GLY A 158 -46.21 1.33 -24.67
CA GLY A 158 -45.70 0.02 -25.08
C GLY A 158 -44.22 0.07 -25.44
N THR A 159 -43.81 -0.73 -26.42
CA THR A 159 -42.40 -0.84 -26.82
C THR A 159 -41.94 0.38 -27.61
N PHE A 160 -40.73 0.85 -27.33
CA PHE A 160 -39.96 1.70 -28.22
C PHE A 160 -38.83 0.87 -28.84
N SER A 161 -38.82 0.73 -30.15
CA SER A 161 -37.81 -0.07 -30.86
C SER A 161 -37.17 0.78 -31.95
N ALA A 162 -35.88 1.04 -31.83
CA ALA A 162 -35.02 1.68 -32.80
C ALA A 162 -33.88 0.74 -33.25
N TYR A 163 -34.05 -0.58 -33.10
CA TYR A 163 -33.08 -1.59 -33.51
C TYR A 163 -32.55 -1.34 -34.94
N GLU A 164 -31.23 -1.25 -35.12
CA GLU A 164 -30.57 -0.93 -36.40
C GLU A 164 -31.05 0.39 -37.07
N ALA A 165 -31.61 1.33 -36.31
CA ALA A 165 -32.04 2.62 -36.85
C ALA A 165 -30.85 3.57 -37.04
N THR A 166 -31.03 4.56 -37.93
CA THR A 166 -30.09 5.67 -38.07
C THR A 166 -30.83 7.00 -37.93
N PHE A 167 -30.43 7.81 -36.95
CA PHE A 167 -30.84 9.20 -36.81
C PHE A 167 -29.74 10.11 -37.34
N ARG A 168 -30.09 10.98 -38.30
CA ARG A 168 -29.11 11.85 -38.98
C ARG A 168 -28.96 13.24 -38.37
N GLU A 169 -29.99 13.71 -37.69
CA GLU A 169 -30.09 15.00 -37.00
C GLU A 169 -30.48 14.75 -35.54
N ASP A 170 -30.60 15.84 -34.76
CA ASP A 170 -30.86 15.83 -33.32
C ASP A 170 -32.07 14.99 -32.91
N VAL A 171 -31.94 14.32 -31.78
CA VAL A 171 -32.98 13.50 -31.14
C VAL A 171 -33.17 13.97 -29.71
N SER A 172 -34.40 14.34 -29.33
CA SER A 172 -34.69 14.80 -27.97
C SER A 172 -35.84 14.00 -27.36
N PHE A 173 -35.55 13.38 -26.21
CA PHE A 173 -36.46 12.65 -25.34
C PHE A 173 -36.41 13.22 -23.91
N GLY A 174 -36.16 14.53 -23.77
CA GLY A 174 -36.11 15.18 -22.47
C GLY A 174 -37.41 15.00 -21.69
N ASP A 175 -37.35 14.61 -20.42
CA ASP A 175 -38.52 14.29 -19.57
C ASP A 175 -39.44 13.18 -20.13
N ALA A 176 -38.94 12.31 -21.02
CA ALA A 176 -39.74 11.21 -21.59
C ALA A 176 -40.03 10.09 -20.57
N SER A 177 -41.13 9.35 -20.77
CA SER A 177 -41.49 8.19 -19.96
C SER A 177 -41.75 6.97 -20.86
N PHE A 178 -40.88 5.96 -20.76
CA PHE A 178 -40.97 4.70 -21.51
C PHE A 178 -41.48 3.58 -20.62
N HIS A 179 -42.75 3.19 -20.79
CA HIS A 179 -43.40 2.18 -19.94
C HIS A 179 -43.16 0.74 -20.38
N GLY A 180 -42.91 0.51 -21.67
CA GLY A 180 -42.48 -0.78 -22.20
C GLY A 180 -40.97 -0.83 -22.48
N GLU A 181 -40.52 -1.99 -22.97
CA GLU A 181 -39.12 -2.23 -23.34
C GLU A 181 -38.63 -1.21 -24.36
N VAL A 182 -37.41 -0.72 -24.14
CA VAL A 182 -36.68 0.14 -25.07
C VAL A 182 -35.56 -0.67 -25.70
N ASN A 183 -35.60 -0.81 -27.02
CA ASN A 183 -34.55 -1.47 -27.79
C ASN A 183 -33.94 -0.48 -28.78
N CYS A 184 -32.75 0.02 -28.45
CA CYS A 184 -31.90 0.85 -29.29
C CYS A 184 -30.63 0.09 -29.71
N ASP A 185 -30.63 -1.25 -29.67
CA ASP A 185 -29.43 -2.00 -30.07
C ASP A 185 -29.05 -1.70 -31.53
N GLU A 186 -27.75 -1.59 -31.77
CA GLU A 186 -27.19 -1.30 -33.10
C GLU A 186 -27.71 0.02 -33.71
N THR A 187 -28.19 0.95 -32.88
CA THR A 187 -28.65 2.26 -33.34
C THR A 187 -27.47 3.20 -33.57
N THR A 188 -27.49 3.93 -34.68
CA THR A 188 -26.54 5.02 -34.94
C THR A 188 -27.21 6.39 -34.72
N PHE A 189 -26.65 7.17 -33.80
CA PHE A 189 -26.98 8.59 -33.63
C PHE A 189 -25.85 9.43 -34.25
N ARG A 190 -26.17 10.27 -35.24
CA ARG A 190 -25.18 11.07 -35.98
C ARG A 190 -25.04 12.52 -35.52
N ASP A 191 -25.90 12.92 -34.60
CA ASP A 191 -25.96 14.26 -34.03
C ASP A 191 -26.47 14.16 -32.59
N ASP A 192 -26.66 15.31 -31.93
CA ASP A 192 -27.03 15.42 -30.53
C ASP A 192 -28.26 14.58 -30.16
N THR A 193 -28.13 13.76 -29.12
CA THR A 193 -29.20 12.88 -28.61
C THR A 193 -29.39 13.12 -27.12
N SER A 194 -30.59 13.48 -26.69
CA SER A 194 -30.89 13.74 -25.28
C SER A 194 -31.98 12.80 -24.77
N PHE A 195 -31.70 12.14 -23.65
CA PHE A 195 -32.64 11.43 -22.80
C PHE A 195 -32.74 12.09 -21.42
N GLU A 196 -32.38 13.36 -21.30
CA GLU A 196 -32.29 14.03 -20.00
C GLU A 196 -33.58 13.95 -19.19
N ASN A 197 -33.47 13.58 -17.91
CA ASN A 197 -34.60 13.39 -16.99
C ASN A 197 -35.64 12.36 -17.47
N ALA A 198 -35.31 11.52 -18.46
CA ALA A 198 -36.20 10.46 -18.90
C ALA A 198 -36.34 9.36 -17.83
N THR A 199 -37.43 8.60 -17.89
CA THR A 199 -37.66 7.43 -17.03
C THR A 199 -37.94 6.19 -17.89
N PHE A 200 -37.09 5.17 -17.72
CA PHE A 200 -37.26 3.84 -18.29
C PHE A 200 -37.85 2.92 -17.22
N HIS A 201 -39.09 2.46 -17.41
CA HIS A 201 -39.79 1.62 -16.42
C HIS A 201 -39.58 0.12 -16.64
N ALA A 202 -39.11 -0.27 -17.82
CA ALA A 202 -38.83 -1.64 -18.25
C ALA A 202 -37.41 -1.69 -18.84
N PRO A 203 -36.89 -2.87 -19.22
CA PRO A 203 -35.51 -3.01 -19.69
C PRO A 203 -35.19 -2.07 -20.86
N ALA A 204 -33.98 -1.50 -20.82
CA ALA A 204 -33.47 -0.59 -21.82
C ALA A 204 -32.16 -1.12 -22.41
N HIS A 205 -32.16 -1.36 -23.71
CA HIS A 205 -31.04 -1.94 -24.44
C HIS A 205 -30.44 -0.90 -25.40
N PHE A 206 -29.17 -0.59 -25.21
CA PHE A 206 -28.34 0.31 -26.01
C PHE A 206 -27.05 -0.41 -26.46
N ARG A 207 -27.14 -1.70 -26.74
CA ARG A 207 -25.97 -2.52 -27.05
C ARG A 207 -25.47 -2.22 -28.45
N ASN A 208 -24.16 -2.11 -28.62
CA ASN A 208 -23.57 -1.74 -29.92
C ASN A 208 -24.14 -0.43 -30.50
N VAL A 209 -24.59 0.49 -29.64
CA VAL A 209 -24.96 1.85 -30.09
C VAL A 209 -23.69 2.57 -30.51
N GLU A 210 -23.77 3.29 -31.64
CA GLU A 210 -22.69 4.13 -32.13
C GLU A 210 -23.15 5.59 -32.15
N THR A 211 -22.48 6.45 -31.38
CA THR A 211 -22.61 7.90 -31.58
C THR A 211 -21.48 8.37 -32.48
N THR A 212 -21.83 9.09 -33.54
CA THR A 212 -20.86 9.67 -34.47
C THR A 212 -21.17 11.15 -34.61
N GLY A 213 -20.20 12.04 -34.60
CA GLY A 213 -20.46 13.46 -34.79
C GLY A 213 -19.18 14.26 -35.02
N THR A 214 -19.31 15.40 -35.69
CA THR A 214 -18.14 16.23 -36.08
C THR A 214 -17.83 17.38 -35.13
N SER A 215 -18.65 17.57 -34.10
CA SER A 215 -18.42 18.56 -33.04
C SER A 215 -17.44 18.03 -32.00
N HIS A 216 -16.50 18.88 -31.56
CA HIS A 216 -15.52 18.60 -30.50
C HIS A 216 -15.86 19.39 -29.22
N VAL A 217 -17.13 19.70 -28.99
CA VAL A 217 -17.58 20.42 -27.79
C VAL A 217 -18.04 19.38 -26.77
N LEU A 218 -17.72 19.61 -25.49
CA LEU A 218 -18.25 18.82 -24.37
C LEU A 218 -19.78 18.91 -24.37
N ASP A 219 -20.48 17.80 -24.10
CA ASP A 219 -21.94 17.65 -24.11
C ASP A 219 -22.66 17.48 -25.48
N ASP A 220 -21.93 17.32 -26.61
CA ASP A 220 -22.48 17.36 -27.98
C ASP A 220 -22.74 15.98 -28.65
N HIS A 221 -23.07 14.90 -27.93
CA HIS A 221 -23.48 13.64 -28.62
C HIS A 221 -24.62 12.89 -27.95
N ILE A 222 -24.43 12.37 -26.73
CA ILE A 222 -25.54 11.70 -26.04
C ILE A 222 -25.58 12.01 -24.55
N SER A 223 -26.74 12.45 -24.06
CA SER A 223 -26.96 12.80 -22.65
C SER A 223 -28.05 11.94 -22.03
N PHE A 224 -27.73 11.29 -20.93
CA PHE A 224 -28.63 10.61 -20.00
C PHE A 224 -28.70 11.34 -18.65
N ALA A 225 -28.33 12.62 -18.60
CA ALA A 225 -28.27 13.35 -17.33
C ALA A 225 -29.63 13.32 -16.58
N GLY A 226 -29.62 13.00 -15.30
CA GLY A 226 -30.82 12.89 -14.46
C GLY A 226 -31.78 11.75 -14.85
N THR A 227 -31.40 10.86 -15.77
CA THR A 227 -32.24 9.73 -16.22
C THR A 227 -32.42 8.71 -15.10
N THR A 228 -33.60 8.09 -15.05
CA THR A 228 -33.89 6.98 -14.15
C THR A 228 -34.16 5.68 -14.92
N PHE A 229 -33.31 4.68 -14.73
CA PHE A 229 -33.51 3.31 -15.18
C PHE A 229 -34.06 2.46 -14.01
N ARG A 230 -35.33 2.04 -14.11
CA ARG A 230 -35.99 1.27 -13.04
C ARG A 230 -35.77 -0.25 -13.14
N ASP A 231 -35.41 -0.70 -14.32
CA ASP A 231 -35.14 -2.09 -14.69
C ASP A 231 -33.79 -2.16 -15.43
N ASP A 232 -33.37 -3.34 -15.84
CA ASP A 232 -32.02 -3.58 -16.37
C ASP A 232 -31.68 -2.64 -17.55
N ALA A 233 -30.46 -2.07 -17.52
CA ALA A 233 -29.94 -1.20 -18.56
C ALA A 233 -28.62 -1.76 -19.13
N SER A 234 -28.56 -2.02 -20.43
CA SER A 234 -27.36 -2.58 -21.06
C SER A 234 -26.86 -1.66 -22.15
N PHE A 235 -25.62 -1.20 -21.99
CA PHE A 235 -24.83 -0.40 -22.95
C PHE A 235 -23.70 -1.23 -23.57
N ARG A 236 -23.68 -2.54 -23.30
CA ARG A 236 -22.64 -3.48 -23.73
C ARG A 236 -22.17 -3.24 -25.17
N GLN A 237 -20.85 -3.16 -25.35
CA GLN A 237 -20.21 -2.94 -26.65
C GLN A 237 -20.63 -1.66 -27.39
N ALA A 238 -21.25 -0.69 -26.73
CA ALA A 238 -21.51 0.62 -27.31
C ALA A 238 -20.20 1.41 -27.49
N THR A 239 -20.22 2.34 -28.44
CA THR A 239 -19.16 3.31 -28.67
C THR A 239 -19.71 4.71 -28.54
N PHE A 240 -19.25 5.43 -27.52
CA PHE A 240 -19.67 6.80 -27.22
C PHE A 240 -18.55 7.79 -27.51
N GLN A 241 -18.84 8.84 -28.29
CA GLN A 241 -17.89 9.91 -28.55
C GLN A 241 -17.78 10.85 -27.36
N TYR A 242 -18.90 11.36 -26.83
CA TYR A 242 -19.00 12.05 -25.55
C TYR A 242 -20.32 11.63 -24.92
N VAL A 243 -20.33 11.32 -23.63
CA VAL A 243 -21.55 10.87 -22.96
C VAL A 243 -21.65 11.34 -21.52
N THR A 244 -22.86 11.80 -21.18
CA THR A 244 -23.17 12.32 -19.85
C THR A 244 -24.20 11.44 -19.16
N PHE A 245 -23.78 10.79 -18.07
CA PHE A 245 -24.55 10.04 -17.10
C PHE A 245 -24.64 10.76 -15.74
N THR A 246 -24.39 12.07 -15.69
CA THR A 246 -24.47 12.87 -14.45
C THR A 246 -25.82 12.73 -13.78
N ASP A 247 -25.83 12.50 -12.47
CA ASP A 247 -27.04 12.31 -11.65
C ASP A 247 -27.99 11.20 -12.17
N VAL A 248 -27.49 10.24 -12.95
CA VAL A 248 -28.27 9.08 -13.40
C VAL A 248 -28.57 8.14 -12.22
N ALA A 249 -29.74 7.50 -12.22
CA ALA A 249 -30.10 6.48 -11.24
C ALA A 249 -30.41 5.13 -11.92
N PHE A 250 -29.56 4.13 -11.67
CA PHE A 250 -29.78 2.74 -12.05
C PHE A 250 -30.32 1.95 -10.84
N HIS A 251 -31.60 1.59 -10.86
CA HIS A 251 -32.25 0.83 -9.78
C HIS A 251 -32.13 -0.70 -9.92
N ALA A 252 -31.72 -1.17 -11.10
CA ALA A 252 -31.48 -2.58 -11.45
C ALA A 252 -30.06 -2.74 -12.01
N GLU A 253 -29.74 -3.89 -12.61
CA GLU A 253 -28.38 -4.16 -13.10
C GLU A 253 -28.04 -3.23 -14.27
N SER A 254 -26.80 -2.72 -14.29
CA SER A 254 -26.30 -1.88 -15.37
C SER A 254 -25.04 -2.51 -15.98
N ASP A 255 -25.08 -2.76 -17.29
CA ASP A 255 -24.06 -3.48 -18.04
C ASP A 255 -23.36 -2.54 -19.04
N PHE A 256 -22.11 -2.21 -18.74
CA PHE A 256 -21.17 -1.43 -19.55
C PHE A 256 -19.98 -2.30 -20.02
N GLU A 257 -20.14 -3.63 -20.07
CA GLU A 257 -19.07 -4.54 -20.48
C GLU A 257 -18.61 -4.19 -21.92
N HIS A 258 -17.30 -4.06 -22.11
CA HIS A 258 -16.68 -3.72 -23.40
C HIS A 258 -17.17 -2.41 -24.05
N VAL A 259 -17.66 -1.44 -23.27
CA VAL A 259 -17.97 -0.11 -23.81
C VAL A 259 -16.69 0.65 -24.14
N GLU A 260 -16.67 1.32 -25.30
CA GLU A 260 -15.58 2.20 -25.72
C GLU A 260 -16.05 3.66 -25.64
N PHE A 261 -15.50 4.40 -24.67
CA PHE A 261 -15.70 5.83 -24.51
C PHE A 261 -14.55 6.57 -25.19
N GLU A 262 -14.78 7.09 -26.39
CA GLU A 262 -13.77 7.74 -27.25
C GLU A 262 -13.43 9.17 -26.82
N GLY A 263 -14.29 9.81 -26.02
CA GLY A 263 -14.11 11.15 -25.46
C GLY A 263 -14.65 11.23 -24.03
N ASP A 264 -14.71 12.45 -23.49
CA ASP A 264 -14.98 12.67 -22.07
C ASP A 264 -16.30 12.03 -21.63
N THR A 265 -16.25 11.39 -20.46
CA THR A 265 -17.39 10.66 -19.90
C THR A 265 -17.70 11.10 -18.48
N GLN A 266 -18.97 11.41 -18.22
CA GLN A 266 -19.40 11.99 -16.94
C GLN A 266 -20.40 11.07 -16.22
N PHE A 267 -19.97 10.47 -15.11
CA PHE A 267 -20.80 9.73 -14.14
C PHE A 267 -20.94 10.47 -12.80
N GLY A 268 -20.63 11.78 -12.75
CA GLY A 268 -20.70 12.57 -11.52
C GLY A 268 -22.07 12.47 -10.86
N GLY A 269 -22.12 12.12 -9.57
CA GLY A 269 -23.37 11.93 -8.82
C GLY A 269 -24.24 10.74 -9.24
N ALA A 270 -23.76 9.87 -10.14
CA ALA A 270 -24.48 8.68 -10.56
C ALA A 270 -24.72 7.72 -9.39
N VAL A 271 -25.88 7.05 -9.38
CA VAL A 271 -26.26 6.08 -8.34
C VAL A 271 -26.56 4.73 -8.97
N PHE A 272 -25.84 3.70 -8.52
CA PHE A 272 -26.03 2.30 -8.89
C PHE A 272 -26.56 1.52 -7.68
N ASP A 273 -27.84 1.16 -7.69
CA ASP A 273 -28.46 0.42 -6.57
C ASP A 273 -28.14 -1.09 -6.59
N ARG A 274 -27.81 -1.61 -7.77
CA ARG A 274 -27.44 -3.01 -8.02
C ARG A 274 -26.07 -3.07 -8.69
N MET A 275 -25.72 -4.25 -9.19
CA MET A 275 -24.44 -4.50 -9.83
C MET A 275 -24.23 -3.55 -11.01
N ALA A 276 -23.06 -2.92 -11.02
CA ALA A 276 -22.58 -2.11 -12.13
C ALA A 276 -21.36 -2.79 -12.73
N ASP A 277 -21.49 -3.26 -13.97
CA ASP A 277 -20.46 -4.02 -14.66
C ASP A 277 -19.78 -3.13 -15.70
N PHE A 278 -18.53 -2.74 -15.45
CA PHE A 278 -17.65 -1.98 -16.34
C PHE A 278 -16.46 -2.82 -16.82
N ASP A 279 -16.58 -4.15 -16.77
CA ASP A 279 -15.51 -5.03 -17.20
C ASP A 279 -15.05 -4.74 -18.62
N GLU A 280 -13.72 -4.67 -18.79
CA GLU A 280 -13.07 -4.47 -20.07
C GLU A 280 -13.55 -3.21 -20.83
N ALA A 281 -14.15 -2.25 -20.11
CA ALA A 281 -14.49 -0.95 -20.65
C ALA A 281 -13.22 -0.12 -20.88
N LYS A 282 -13.26 0.78 -21.86
CA LYS A 282 -12.12 1.63 -22.22
C LYS A 282 -12.54 3.09 -22.26
N PHE A 283 -11.82 3.89 -21.49
CA PHE A 283 -11.94 5.33 -21.47
C PHE A 283 -10.70 5.90 -22.17
N HIS A 284 -10.91 6.39 -23.40
CA HIS A 284 -9.84 6.94 -24.24
C HIS A 284 -9.50 8.39 -23.88
N ASP A 285 -10.44 9.12 -23.29
CA ASP A 285 -10.30 10.48 -22.76
C ASP A 285 -10.68 10.50 -21.26
N ASP A 286 -10.91 11.69 -20.69
CA ASP A 286 -11.12 11.88 -19.26
C ASP A 286 -12.47 11.30 -18.76
N ALA A 287 -12.44 10.61 -17.62
CA ALA A 287 -13.62 9.99 -16.99
C ALA A 287 -13.87 10.55 -15.57
N CYS A 288 -15.12 10.91 -15.28
CA CYS A 288 -15.50 11.49 -13.99
C CYS A 288 -16.54 10.65 -13.27
N PHE A 289 -16.19 10.10 -12.11
CA PHE A 289 -17.08 9.41 -11.16
C PHE A 289 -17.18 10.17 -9.83
N GLU A 290 -16.96 11.49 -9.85
CA GLU A 290 -17.02 12.32 -8.65
C GLU A 290 -18.38 12.19 -7.94
N ASN A 291 -18.39 11.92 -6.64
CA ASN A 291 -19.61 11.70 -5.85
C ASN A 291 -20.51 10.54 -6.36
N ALA A 292 -20.01 9.67 -7.24
CA ALA A 292 -20.76 8.50 -7.67
C ALA A 292 -20.95 7.52 -6.50
N ARG A 293 -22.05 6.78 -6.50
CA ARG A 293 -22.42 5.87 -5.41
C ARG A 293 -22.78 4.49 -5.94
N PHE A 294 -21.97 3.51 -5.59
CA PHE A 294 -22.16 2.09 -5.90
C PHE A 294 -22.66 1.35 -4.66
N LYS A 295 -23.95 1.00 -4.62
CA LYS A 295 -24.56 0.37 -3.42
C LYS A 295 -24.40 -1.16 -3.37
N ALA A 296 -23.93 -1.73 -4.47
CA ALA A 296 -23.64 -3.15 -4.62
C ALA A 296 -22.29 -3.29 -5.34
N VAL A 297 -22.00 -4.51 -5.84
CA VAL A 297 -20.73 -4.80 -6.52
C VAL A 297 -20.55 -3.89 -7.74
N ALA A 298 -19.38 -3.28 -7.84
CA ALA A 298 -18.91 -2.54 -8.99
C ALA A 298 -17.71 -3.27 -9.60
N GLU A 299 -17.91 -3.88 -10.77
CA GLU A 299 -16.87 -4.63 -11.47
C GLU A 299 -16.18 -3.73 -12.49
N PHE A 300 -14.86 -3.59 -12.39
CA PHE A 300 -13.99 -2.80 -13.26
C PHE A 300 -12.81 -3.65 -13.74
N ARG A 301 -13.01 -4.96 -13.93
CA ARG A 301 -11.91 -5.88 -14.21
C ARG A 301 -11.36 -5.61 -15.60
N GLY A 302 -10.05 -5.41 -15.71
CA GLY A 302 -9.40 -5.11 -16.98
C GLY A 302 -9.81 -3.77 -17.62
N VAL A 303 -10.46 -2.86 -16.87
CA VAL A 303 -10.79 -1.53 -17.37
C VAL A 303 -9.52 -0.75 -17.74
N GLU A 304 -9.57 0.04 -18.81
CA GLU A 304 -8.45 0.92 -19.21
C GLU A 304 -8.87 2.40 -19.15
N PHE A 305 -8.28 3.16 -18.23
CA PHE A 305 -8.38 4.62 -18.18
C PHE A 305 -7.12 5.23 -18.79
N ASN A 306 -7.18 5.54 -20.09
CA ASN A 306 -6.03 6.02 -20.87
C ASN A 306 -5.86 7.54 -20.82
N GLY A 307 -6.97 8.27 -20.62
CA GLY A 307 -7.05 9.73 -20.52
C GLY A 307 -6.70 10.50 -21.78
N GLY A 308 -7.19 11.74 -21.88
CA GLY A 308 -6.97 12.60 -23.04
C GLY A 308 -6.44 13.98 -22.67
N SER A 309 -5.61 14.51 -23.57
CA SER A 309 -4.76 15.69 -23.38
C SER A 309 -3.82 15.68 -22.14
N ARG A 310 -2.55 16.05 -22.33
CA ARG A 310 -1.52 16.04 -21.26
C ARG A 310 -1.61 17.23 -20.28
N THR A 311 -2.78 17.78 -20.03
CA THR A 311 -2.94 19.09 -19.37
C THR A 311 -3.82 19.11 -18.13
N THR A 312 -4.75 18.17 -17.99
CA THR A 312 -5.54 17.95 -16.77
C THR A 312 -4.72 17.10 -15.78
N SER A 313 -5.05 17.19 -14.50
CA SER A 313 -4.32 16.50 -13.43
C SER A 313 -4.69 15.02 -13.34
N ASP A 314 -5.88 14.62 -13.81
CA ASP A 314 -6.48 13.33 -13.52
C ASP A 314 -7.19 12.81 -14.78
N ASP A 315 -6.83 11.62 -15.26
CA ASP A 315 -7.46 10.98 -16.43
C ASP A 315 -8.77 10.27 -15.99
N VAL A 316 -8.81 9.78 -14.75
CA VAL A 316 -10.04 9.38 -14.08
C VAL A 316 -10.09 9.95 -12.66
N THR A 317 -11.26 10.48 -12.28
CA THR A 317 -11.52 10.88 -10.89
C THR A 317 -12.67 10.07 -10.28
N PHE A 318 -12.40 9.50 -9.11
CA PHE A 318 -13.33 8.91 -8.15
C PHE A 318 -13.40 9.76 -6.89
N GLU A 319 -13.10 11.07 -6.97
CA GLU A 319 -13.10 11.95 -5.80
C GLU A 319 -14.45 11.89 -5.09
N SER A 320 -14.43 11.65 -3.77
CA SER A 320 -15.63 11.49 -2.94
C SER A 320 -16.62 10.41 -3.41
N ALA A 321 -16.20 9.46 -4.26
CA ALA A 321 -17.01 8.33 -4.66
C ALA A 321 -17.21 7.36 -3.49
N GLN A 322 -18.38 6.70 -3.45
CA GLN A 322 -18.78 5.80 -2.38
C GLN A 322 -19.06 4.40 -2.93
N PHE A 323 -18.25 3.43 -2.53
CA PHE A 323 -18.41 2.01 -2.83
C PHE A 323 -18.93 1.29 -1.57
N GLU A 324 -20.25 1.07 -1.48
CA GLU A 324 -20.85 0.34 -0.35
C GLU A 324 -20.77 -1.19 -0.52
N GLY A 325 -20.59 -1.66 -1.77
CA GLY A 325 -20.26 -3.04 -2.10
C GLY A 325 -18.83 -3.17 -2.61
N GLU A 326 -18.44 -4.40 -2.97
CA GLU A 326 -17.11 -4.71 -3.52
C GLU A 326 -16.79 -3.85 -4.75
N ALA A 327 -15.59 -3.27 -4.78
CA ALA A 327 -15.04 -2.54 -5.90
C ALA A 327 -13.87 -3.32 -6.51
N ASP A 328 -14.13 -4.02 -7.61
CA ASP A 328 -13.16 -4.94 -8.24
C ASP A 328 -12.45 -4.31 -9.44
N PHE A 329 -11.28 -3.72 -9.21
CA PHE A 329 -10.38 -3.16 -10.21
C PHE A 329 -9.24 -4.11 -10.57
N LYS A 330 -9.45 -5.43 -10.44
CA LYS A 330 -8.45 -6.42 -10.82
C LYS A 330 -8.02 -6.26 -12.27
N LEU A 331 -6.71 -6.30 -12.52
CA LEU A 331 -6.10 -6.10 -13.84
C LEU A 331 -6.43 -4.74 -14.50
N ALA A 332 -7.01 -3.78 -13.76
CA ALA A 332 -7.29 -2.45 -14.27
C ALA A 332 -5.99 -1.72 -14.61
N ARG A 333 -6.07 -0.83 -15.59
CA ARG A 333 -4.96 0.02 -15.99
C ARG A 333 -5.37 1.47 -15.91
N PHE A 334 -4.67 2.20 -15.07
CA PHE A 334 -4.82 3.63 -14.88
C PHE A 334 -3.60 4.33 -15.44
N ARG A 335 -3.80 5.44 -16.13
CA ARG A 335 -2.70 6.36 -16.37
C ARG A 335 -2.60 7.35 -15.20
N PHE A 336 -3.42 8.39 -15.13
CA PHE A 336 -3.60 9.20 -13.91
C PHE A 336 -4.92 8.85 -13.22
N ALA A 337 -4.92 8.62 -11.90
CA ALA A 337 -6.13 8.31 -11.15
C ALA A 337 -6.21 9.09 -9.84
N ASP A 338 -7.38 9.65 -9.58
CA ASP A 338 -7.71 10.35 -8.33
C ASP A 338 -8.79 9.57 -7.56
N PHE A 339 -8.43 9.09 -6.37
CA PHE A 339 -9.29 8.42 -5.38
C PHE A 339 -9.41 9.25 -4.09
N LYS A 340 -9.12 10.54 -4.14
CA LYS A 340 -9.16 11.42 -2.98
C LYS A 340 -10.53 11.42 -2.32
N ASP A 341 -10.55 11.32 -0.99
CA ASP A 341 -11.77 11.26 -0.19
C ASP A 341 -12.75 10.12 -0.57
N ALA A 342 -12.32 9.14 -1.38
CA ALA A 342 -13.14 7.99 -1.75
C ALA A 342 -13.30 7.02 -0.57
N THR A 343 -14.48 6.41 -0.47
CA THR A 343 -14.81 5.46 0.61
C THR A 343 -15.17 4.09 0.07
N PHE A 344 -14.61 3.04 0.66
CA PHE A 344 -14.85 1.64 0.32
C PHE A 344 -15.34 0.89 1.56
N ASP A 345 -16.65 0.65 1.68
CA ASP A 345 -17.23 -0.02 2.85
C ASP A 345 -17.00 -1.54 2.83
N ASP A 346 -16.76 -2.12 1.65
CA ASP A 346 -16.44 -3.54 1.43
C ASP A 346 -15.07 -3.69 0.75
N GLU A 347 -14.77 -4.83 0.11
CA GLU A 347 -13.46 -5.11 -0.51
C GLU A 347 -13.10 -4.11 -1.62
N PHE A 348 -11.89 -3.55 -1.53
CA PHE A 348 -11.25 -2.73 -2.56
C PHE A 348 -10.11 -3.56 -3.20
N ASN A 349 -10.33 -4.02 -4.42
CA ASN A 349 -9.43 -4.97 -5.08
C ASN A 349 -8.69 -4.35 -6.27
N LEU A 350 -7.37 -4.24 -6.16
CA LEU A 350 -6.44 -3.81 -7.21
C LEU A 350 -5.44 -4.92 -7.59
N ASP A 351 -5.76 -6.21 -7.36
CA ASP A 351 -4.90 -7.34 -7.73
C ASP A 351 -4.42 -7.20 -9.19
N ARG A 352 -3.10 -7.10 -9.37
CA ARG A 352 -2.43 -6.91 -10.68
C ARG A 352 -2.85 -5.66 -11.46
N ALA A 353 -3.44 -4.67 -10.81
CA ALA A 353 -3.67 -3.36 -11.43
C ALA A 353 -2.34 -2.66 -11.72
N VAL A 354 -2.33 -1.78 -12.73
CA VAL A 354 -1.16 -1.01 -13.13
C VAL A 354 -1.51 0.46 -13.21
N PHE A 355 -0.78 1.29 -12.47
CA PHE A 355 -0.82 2.75 -12.55
C PHE A 355 0.40 3.22 -13.33
N ASP A 356 0.19 3.73 -14.54
CA ASP A 356 1.26 4.23 -15.43
C ASP A 356 1.75 5.63 -15.07
N ALA A 357 0.95 6.40 -14.33
CA ALA A 357 1.27 7.72 -13.79
C ALA A 357 0.69 7.87 -12.36
N ARG A 358 0.68 9.10 -11.83
CA ARG A 358 0.36 9.39 -10.42
C ARG A 358 -1.02 8.85 -10.02
N ALA A 359 -1.07 8.27 -8.82
CA ALA A 359 -2.30 7.89 -8.13
C ALA A 359 -2.46 8.72 -6.85
N ASP A 360 -3.54 9.47 -6.72
CA ASP A 360 -3.84 10.25 -5.51
C ASP A 360 -4.93 9.54 -4.70
N CYS A 361 -4.57 9.00 -3.54
CA CYS A 361 -5.46 8.30 -2.61
C CYS A 361 -5.56 9.07 -1.28
N HIS A 362 -5.35 10.39 -1.30
CA HIS A 362 -5.35 11.21 -0.10
C HIS A 362 -6.70 11.15 0.63
N ARG A 363 -6.67 10.88 1.95
CA ARG A 363 -7.86 10.66 2.79
C ARG A 363 -8.81 9.55 2.29
N ILE A 364 -8.28 8.53 1.61
CA ILE A 364 -9.04 7.32 1.31
C ILE A 364 -9.48 6.62 2.60
N ASP A 365 -10.72 6.12 2.66
CA ASP A 365 -11.23 5.34 3.80
C ASP A 365 -11.70 3.96 3.31
N VAL A 366 -10.99 2.91 3.71
CA VAL A 366 -11.30 1.53 3.33
C VAL A 366 -11.71 0.75 4.57
N ALA A 367 -13.01 0.51 4.72
CA ALA A 367 -13.54 -0.26 5.84
C ALA A 367 -13.38 -1.78 5.65
N GLY A 368 -13.47 -2.24 4.39
CA GLY A 368 -13.27 -3.64 4.01
C GLY A 368 -11.80 -4.02 3.79
N ARG A 369 -11.57 -5.15 3.11
CA ARG A 369 -10.21 -5.62 2.77
C ARG A 369 -9.66 -4.78 1.61
N ALA A 370 -8.41 -4.32 1.71
CA ALA A 370 -7.69 -3.69 0.60
C ALA A 370 -6.69 -4.68 0.00
N ASN A 371 -6.90 -5.09 -1.25
CA ASN A 371 -6.04 -6.03 -1.94
C ASN A 371 -5.21 -5.33 -3.01
N PHE A 372 -3.91 -5.20 -2.79
CA PHE A 372 -2.91 -4.61 -3.68
C PHE A 372 -1.89 -5.65 -4.17
N GLU A 373 -2.22 -6.95 -4.11
CA GLU A 373 -1.34 -8.04 -4.52
C GLU A 373 -0.86 -7.85 -5.97
N CYS A 374 0.46 -7.91 -6.18
CA CYS A 374 1.08 -7.70 -7.49
C CYS A 374 0.69 -6.40 -8.23
N THR A 375 0.15 -5.39 -7.53
CA THR A 375 -0.11 -4.06 -8.12
C THR A 375 1.20 -3.36 -8.45
N ALA A 376 1.23 -2.59 -9.54
CA ALA A 376 2.40 -1.82 -9.95
C ALA A 376 2.08 -0.33 -10.08
N PHE A 377 2.67 0.50 -9.21
CA PHE A 377 2.66 1.95 -9.31
C PHE A 377 3.94 2.41 -10.02
N ARG A 378 3.81 2.85 -11.28
CA ARG A 378 4.98 3.23 -12.11
C ARG A 378 5.47 4.67 -11.87
N ASP A 379 4.66 5.47 -11.20
CA ASP A 379 4.91 6.84 -10.77
C ASP A 379 4.42 6.96 -9.31
N GLY A 380 4.49 8.15 -8.72
CA GLY A 380 4.19 8.34 -7.30
C GLY A 380 2.73 8.02 -6.90
N VAL A 381 2.55 7.51 -5.69
CA VAL A 381 1.25 7.26 -5.06
C VAL A 381 1.20 7.87 -3.66
N ALA A 382 0.10 8.56 -3.34
CA ALA A 382 -0.10 9.20 -2.05
C ALA A 382 -1.34 8.65 -1.34
N PHE A 383 -1.17 7.94 -0.23
CA PHE A 383 -2.22 7.46 0.66
C PHE A 383 -2.41 8.34 1.91
N ASP A 384 -1.76 9.51 1.95
CA ASP A 384 -1.66 10.36 3.14
C ASP A 384 -3.01 10.67 3.78
N GLU A 385 -3.04 10.69 5.12
CA GLU A 385 -4.24 10.89 5.95
C GLU A 385 -5.35 9.84 5.71
N GLY A 386 -5.02 8.72 5.07
CA GLY A 386 -5.93 7.61 4.79
C GLY A 386 -6.16 6.69 6.00
N ALA A 387 -7.23 5.89 5.93
CA ALA A 387 -7.56 4.90 6.94
C ALA A 387 -7.94 3.55 6.33
N PHE A 388 -7.32 2.48 6.83
CA PHE A 388 -7.61 1.10 6.44
C PHE A 388 -8.14 0.35 7.67
N ALA A 389 -9.45 0.15 7.75
CA ALA A 389 -10.05 -0.57 8.87
C ALA A 389 -9.94 -2.10 8.71
N GLY A 390 -10.03 -2.61 7.48
CA GLY A 390 -9.83 -4.03 7.17
C GLY A 390 -8.39 -4.39 6.82
N GLU A 391 -8.15 -5.67 6.48
CA GLU A 391 -6.81 -6.18 6.18
C GLU A 391 -6.25 -5.55 4.89
N VAL A 392 -4.96 -5.20 4.89
CA VAL A 392 -4.24 -4.70 3.71
C VAL A 392 -3.26 -5.76 3.22
N GLU A 393 -3.35 -6.11 1.95
CA GLU A 393 -2.52 -7.12 1.27
C GLU A 393 -1.75 -6.50 0.11
N ALA A 394 -0.53 -6.05 0.36
CA ALA A 394 0.40 -5.49 -0.62
C ALA A 394 1.58 -6.45 -0.87
N VAL A 395 1.26 -7.73 -1.11
CA VAL A 395 2.26 -8.77 -1.36
C VAL A 395 2.78 -8.67 -2.80
N GLU A 396 4.10 -8.67 -2.97
CA GLU A 396 4.77 -8.48 -4.27
C GLU A 396 4.34 -7.19 -5.01
N THR A 397 3.85 -6.17 -4.30
CA THR A 397 3.52 -4.86 -4.87
C THR A 397 4.79 -4.10 -5.25
N GLU A 398 4.80 -3.45 -6.42
CA GLU A 398 5.93 -2.65 -6.89
C GLU A 398 5.58 -1.15 -6.91
N PHE A 399 6.34 -0.36 -6.16
CA PHE A 399 6.32 1.10 -6.16
C PHE A 399 7.58 1.61 -6.88
N HIS A 400 7.43 2.10 -8.11
CA HIS A 400 8.55 2.61 -8.91
C HIS A 400 8.78 4.11 -8.73
N GLY A 401 7.78 4.86 -8.27
CA GLY A 401 7.91 6.24 -7.80
C GLY A 401 7.71 6.35 -6.29
N ASP A 402 7.67 7.57 -5.77
CA ASP A 402 7.46 7.86 -4.35
C ASP A 402 6.15 7.24 -3.81
N ALA A 403 6.21 6.63 -2.63
CA ALA A 403 5.06 6.01 -1.96
C ALA A 403 4.83 6.63 -0.58
N ASP A 404 3.82 7.49 -0.49
CA ASP A 404 3.51 8.23 0.72
C ASP A 404 2.34 7.60 1.48
N PHE A 405 2.57 7.30 2.75
CA PHE A 405 1.63 6.77 3.74
C PHE A 405 1.66 7.63 5.02
N VAL A 406 1.80 8.95 4.87
CA VAL A 406 1.95 9.86 5.99
C VAL A 406 0.63 9.97 6.76
N ASP A 407 0.67 9.87 8.09
CA ASP A 407 -0.52 9.94 8.96
C ASP A 407 -1.61 8.91 8.57
N VAL A 408 -1.20 7.75 8.06
CA VAL A 408 -2.12 6.65 7.71
C VAL A 408 -2.38 5.77 8.92
N THR A 409 -3.65 5.38 9.12
CA THR A 409 -4.03 4.43 10.17
C THR A 409 -4.42 3.07 9.59
N PHE A 410 -3.67 2.01 9.94
CA PHE A 410 -3.99 0.62 9.65
C PHE A 410 -4.57 -0.05 10.91
N ARG A 411 -5.87 -0.35 10.93
CA ARG A 411 -6.55 -0.90 12.13
C ARG A 411 -6.53 -2.43 12.22
N SER A 412 -6.38 -3.07 11.07
CA SER A 412 -6.20 -4.52 10.96
C SER A 412 -4.83 -4.80 10.36
N ARG A 413 -4.48 -6.08 10.26
CA ARG A 413 -3.19 -6.53 9.73
C ARG A 413 -2.87 -5.90 8.35
N ALA A 414 -1.66 -5.36 8.23
CA ALA A 414 -1.12 -4.83 6.99
C ALA A 414 0.11 -5.64 6.54
N ARG A 415 0.05 -6.26 5.36
CA ARG A 415 1.12 -7.10 4.79
C ARG A 415 1.74 -6.43 3.57
N PHE A 416 3.02 -6.09 3.66
CA PHE A 416 3.88 -5.60 2.57
C PHE A 416 4.98 -6.62 2.25
N THR A 417 4.63 -7.91 2.28
CA THR A 417 5.61 -9.00 2.11
C THR A 417 6.16 -9.00 0.69
N GLU A 418 7.49 -8.99 0.56
CA GLU A 418 8.20 -8.88 -0.73
C GLU A 418 7.79 -7.64 -1.58
N ALA A 419 7.21 -6.61 -0.95
CA ALA A 419 6.95 -5.33 -1.59
C ALA A 419 8.27 -4.63 -1.95
N ARG A 420 8.29 -3.91 -3.08
CA ARG A 420 9.49 -3.24 -3.60
C ARG A 420 9.23 -1.75 -3.77
N PHE A 421 9.96 -0.93 -3.02
CA PHE A 421 9.97 0.52 -3.10
C PHE A 421 11.27 0.97 -3.76
N ARG A 422 11.18 1.47 -4.99
CA ARG A 422 12.36 1.85 -5.79
C ARG A 422 12.80 3.30 -5.58
N GLU A 423 11.85 4.19 -5.34
CA GLU A 423 12.08 5.57 -4.90
C GLU A 423 11.76 5.70 -3.40
N ASP A 424 11.36 6.88 -2.93
CA ASP A 424 11.23 7.14 -1.50
C ASP A 424 9.91 6.57 -0.96
N ALA A 425 9.95 5.96 0.23
CA ALA A 425 8.78 5.44 0.93
C ALA A 425 8.63 6.10 2.29
N SER A 426 7.52 6.79 2.52
CA SER A 426 7.28 7.54 3.76
C SER A 426 6.07 7.00 4.50
N PHE A 427 6.29 6.41 5.68
CA PHE A 427 5.25 6.01 6.64
C PHE A 427 5.17 6.99 7.81
N ARG A 428 5.70 8.21 7.66
CA ARG A 428 5.83 9.17 8.77
C ARG A 428 4.50 9.41 9.49
N GLU A 429 4.49 9.38 10.82
CA GLU A 429 3.27 9.54 11.65
C GLU A 429 2.20 8.43 11.44
N ALA A 430 2.49 7.35 10.70
CA ALA A 430 1.54 6.26 10.53
C ALA A 430 1.31 5.47 11.84
N THR A 431 0.13 4.88 11.96
CA THR A 431 -0.27 4.03 13.10
C THR A 431 -0.71 2.66 12.61
N PHE A 432 -0.10 1.60 13.13
CA PHE A 432 -0.49 0.20 12.93
C PHE A 432 -1.08 -0.35 14.23
N GLU A 433 -2.40 -0.50 14.29
CA GLU A 433 -3.11 -1.02 15.49
C GLU A 433 -3.04 -2.56 15.61
N ASP A 434 -2.71 -3.26 14.51
CA ASP A 434 -2.52 -4.72 14.44
C ASP A 434 -1.19 -5.06 13.72
N ASP A 435 -0.93 -6.33 13.43
CA ASP A 435 0.34 -6.81 12.86
C ASP A 435 0.74 -6.06 11.57
N ALA A 436 1.95 -5.50 11.55
CA ALA A 436 2.56 -4.88 10.37
C ALA A 436 3.69 -5.78 9.85
N VAL A 437 3.55 -6.31 8.63
CA VAL A 437 4.41 -7.37 8.09
C VAL A 437 5.11 -6.92 6.82
N PHE A 438 6.39 -6.53 6.94
CA PHE A 438 7.29 -6.10 5.87
C PHE A 438 8.35 -7.17 5.52
N ARG A 439 8.03 -8.45 5.73
CA ARG A 439 8.96 -9.57 5.49
C ARG A 439 9.50 -9.55 4.06
N GLY A 440 10.83 -9.53 3.90
CA GLY A 440 11.47 -9.51 2.59
C GLY A 440 11.19 -8.25 1.75
N ALA A 441 10.60 -7.20 2.32
CA ALA A 441 10.39 -5.94 1.63
C ALA A 441 11.73 -5.26 1.28
N ILE A 442 11.78 -4.57 0.15
CA ILE A 442 13.01 -3.95 -0.36
C ILE A 442 12.76 -2.45 -0.57
N PHE A 443 13.58 -1.63 0.08
CA PHE A 443 13.56 -0.18 0.02
C PHE A 443 14.87 0.32 -0.61
N GLU A 444 14.86 0.51 -1.93
CA GLU A 444 16.06 0.87 -2.69
C GLU A 444 16.35 2.38 -2.59
N GLY A 445 15.33 3.24 -2.74
CA GLY A 445 15.42 4.70 -2.78
C GLY A 445 16.54 5.22 -3.67
N GLU A 446 16.28 5.34 -4.97
CA GLU A 446 17.25 5.86 -5.94
C GLU A 446 17.63 7.34 -5.71
N ALA A 447 18.53 7.57 -4.75
CA ALA A 447 19.60 8.57 -4.76
C ALA A 447 19.31 9.95 -5.38
N LYS A 448 18.17 10.61 -5.12
CA LYS A 448 17.96 12.03 -5.48
C LYS A 448 17.02 12.79 -4.54
N HIS A 449 17.65 13.45 -3.56
CA HIS A 449 17.26 14.72 -2.91
C HIS A 449 16.75 14.71 -1.46
N LEU A 450 16.50 13.56 -0.83
CA LEU A 450 16.25 13.44 0.60
C LEU A 450 17.33 12.59 1.30
N GLU A 451 17.52 12.78 2.61
CA GLU A 451 18.54 12.07 3.40
C GLU A 451 18.10 10.65 3.81
N GLU A 452 16.81 10.29 3.64
CA GLU A 452 16.20 9.05 4.13
C GLU A 452 15.26 8.44 3.07
N ASN A 453 15.56 7.22 2.62
CA ASN A 453 14.85 6.53 1.53
C ASN A 453 13.58 5.81 2.03
N ALA A 454 13.63 5.26 3.25
CA ALA A 454 12.47 4.69 3.94
C ALA A 454 12.32 5.39 5.29
N CYS A 455 11.22 6.13 5.45
CA CYS A 455 10.97 6.93 6.64
C CYS A 455 9.84 6.30 7.48
N PHE A 456 10.16 5.78 8.66
CA PHE A 456 9.23 5.29 9.67
C PHE A 456 9.25 6.20 10.91
N ASP A 457 9.45 7.50 10.68
CA ASP A 457 9.54 8.47 11.75
C ASP A 457 8.18 8.71 12.40
N GLU A 458 8.17 8.79 13.73
CA GLU A 458 6.96 9.00 14.54
C GLU A 458 5.89 7.91 14.34
N VAL A 459 6.28 6.74 13.81
CA VAL A 459 5.37 5.61 13.60
C VAL A 459 5.05 4.92 14.91
N THR A 460 3.79 4.51 15.07
CA THR A 460 3.33 3.70 16.20
C THR A 460 2.92 2.31 15.75
N PHE A 461 3.60 1.28 16.24
CA PHE A 461 3.22 -0.13 16.08
C PHE A 461 2.64 -0.66 17.40
N GLU A 462 1.33 -0.87 17.47
CA GLU A 462 0.64 -1.37 18.67
C GLU A 462 0.76 -2.90 18.84
N SER A 463 0.96 -3.63 17.74
CA SER A 463 1.18 -5.09 17.71
C SER A 463 2.56 -5.43 17.11
N LEU A 464 2.71 -6.63 16.55
CA LEU A 464 3.92 -7.11 15.91
C LEU A 464 4.36 -6.18 14.76
N ALA A 465 5.61 -5.73 14.79
CA ALA A 465 6.27 -5.09 13.67
C ALA A 465 7.33 -6.04 13.11
N ASP A 466 7.10 -6.58 11.91
CA ASP A 466 7.88 -7.67 11.35
C ASP A 466 8.60 -7.28 10.06
N PHE A 467 9.88 -6.97 10.18
CA PHE A 467 10.82 -6.61 9.11
C PHE A 467 11.83 -7.74 8.84
N GLU A 468 11.48 -9.00 9.12
CA GLU A 468 12.38 -10.14 8.86
C GLU A 468 12.84 -10.17 7.39
N SER A 469 14.15 -10.24 7.18
CA SER A 469 14.80 -10.23 5.87
C SER A 469 14.49 -8.99 4.99
N ALA A 470 14.00 -7.89 5.56
CA ALA A 470 13.80 -6.64 4.83
C ALA A 470 15.16 -5.99 4.48
N SER A 471 15.25 -5.35 3.32
CA SER A 471 16.46 -4.69 2.84
C SER A 471 16.21 -3.20 2.65
N PHE A 472 17.08 -2.37 3.21
CA PHE A 472 17.02 -0.92 3.17
C PHE A 472 18.34 -0.37 2.66
N THR A 473 18.31 0.56 1.70
CA THR A 473 19.50 1.37 1.42
C THR A 473 19.76 2.33 2.57
N ASN A 474 18.77 3.18 2.90
CA ASN A 474 18.76 4.05 4.08
C ASN A 474 17.41 3.93 4.79
N GLY A 475 17.43 3.70 6.11
CA GLY A 475 16.20 3.60 6.92
C GLY A 475 16.20 4.59 8.08
N SER A 476 15.08 5.29 8.29
CA SER A 476 14.87 6.13 9.47
C SER A 476 13.73 5.59 10.32
N PHE A 477 14.00 5.45 11.61
CA PHE A 477 13.09 5.01 12.66
C PHE A 477 13.24 5.97 13.84
N ARG A 478 13.07 7.28 13.57
CA ARG A 478 13.14 8.30 14.63
C ARG A 478 11.82 8.42 15.33
N ASP A 479 11.86 8.47 16.64
CA ASP A 479 10.69 8.68 17.50
C ASP A 479 9.63 7.58 17.30
N VAL A 480 10.07 6.40 16.84
CA VAL A 480 9.23 5.23 16.61
C VAL A 480 8.84 4.57 17.93
N THR A 481 7.63 4.02 17.96
CA THR A 481 7.04 3.39 19.13
C THR A 481 6.69 1.93 18.80
N PHE A 482 7.30 0.98 19.53
CA PHE A 482 6.96 -0.45 19.46
C PHE A 482 6.32 -0.90 20.78
N ASP A 483 5.03 -1.20 20.74
CA ASP A 483 4.23 -1.59 21.90
C ASP A 483 4.25 -3.11 22.15
N ALA A 484 4.63 -3.89 21.13
CA ALA A 484 4.81 -5.34 21.19
C ALA A 484 6.18 -5.77 20.58
N GLU A 485 6.24 -6.96 19.99
CA GLU A 485 7.47 -7.53 19.42
C GLU A 485 7.89 -6.75 18.15
N SER A 486 9.17 -6.37 18.08
CA SER A 486 9.76 -5.77 16.87
C SER A 486 10.87 -6.66 16.32
N ASN A 487 10.63 -7.22 15.14
CA ASN A 487 11.45 -8.25 14.51
C ASN A 487 12.19 -7.68 13.29
N PHE A 488 13.49 -7.49 13.40
CA PHE A 488 14.40 -7.06 12.32
C PHE A 488 15.41 -8.15 11.96
N ARG A 489 15.06 -9.42 12.18
CA ARG A 489 15.98 -10.53 11.97
C ARG A 489 16.40 -10.63 10.52
N GLU A 490 17.69 -10.84 10.28
CA GLU A 490 18.26 -10.92 8.93
C GLU A 490 17.98 -9.68 8.06
N ALA A 491 17.56 -8.55 8.65
CA ALA A 491 17.36 -7.31 7.91
C ALA A 491 18.71 -6.70 7.50
N GLU A 492 18.75 -6.06 6.33
CA GLU A 492 19.97 -5.45 5.79
C GLU A 492 19.78 -3.95 5.65
N PHE A 493 20.69 -3.17 6.23
CA PHE A 493 20.80 -1.72 6.05
C PHE A 493 22.13 -1.42 5.37
N LEU A 494 22.07 -1.13 4.06
CA LEU A 494 23.24 -1.11 3.18
C LEU A 494 24.14 0.12 3.37
N ASP A 495 23.55 1.30 3.61
CA ASP A 495 24.29 2.54 3.84
C ASP A 495 24.17 2.98 5.30
N ALA A 496 22.96 3.35 5.75
CA ALA A 496 22.74 3.83 7.12
C ALA A 496 21.35 3.53 7.68
N VAL A 497 21.29 3.41 9.00
CA VAL A 497 20.02 3.39 9.76
C VAL A 497 20.04 4.40 10.90
N GLN A 498 18.92 5.06 11.16
CA GLN A 498 18.72 5.88 12.36
C GLN A 498 17.64 5.25 13.23
N PHE A 499 18.03 4.72 14.40
CA PHE A 499 17.08 4.25 15.40
C PHE A 499 17.00 5.22 16.57
N ARG A 500 15.83 5.80 16.80
CA ARG A 500 15.50 6.48 18.06
C ARG A 500 14.15 5.97 18.55
N VAL A 501 14.18 4.87 19.30
CA VAL A 501 12.96 4.20 19.79
C VAL A 501 12.50 4.85 21.09
N VAL A 502 11.21 5.18 21.16
CA VAL A 502 10.56 5.75 22.35
C VAL A 502 9.80 4.64 23.06
N GLY A 503 10.24 4.28 24.27
CA GLY A 503 9.58 3.24 25.05
C GLY A 503 8.22 3.68 25.62
N THR A 504 7.20 2.82 25.52
CA THR A 504 5.78 3.19 25.70
C THR A 504 5.30 3.20 27.16
N GLY A 505 6.10 2.65 28.07
CA GLY A 505 5.77 2.57 29.51
C GLY A 505 4.87 1.40 29.87
N ARG A 506 4.52 0.54 28.89
CA ARG A 506 3.76 -0.69 29.09
C ARG A 506 4.65 -1.91 29.39
N GLY A 507 5.97 -1.79 29.27
CA GLY A 507 6.96 -2.83 29.54
C GLY A 507 8.34 -2.44 29.02
N ASP A 508 9.27 -3.40 29.02
CA ASP A 508 10.54 -3.27 28.30
C ASP A 508 10.26 -3.45 26.80
N THR A 509 10.73 -2.54 25.96
CA THR A 509 10.61 -2.64 24.50
C THR A 509 11.79 -3.47 23.97
N TYR A 510 11.53 -4.43 23.10
CA TYR A 510 12.55 -5.34 22.57
C TYR A 510 12.65 -5.23 21.04
N VAL A 511 13.86 -4.93 20.55
CA VAL A 511 14.22 -4.82 19.14
C VAL A 511 15.15 -5.98 18.78
N ASP A 512 14.62 -6.96 18.04
CA ASP A 512 15.37 -8.14 17.61
C ASP A 512 16.11 -7.85 16.30
N LEU A 513 17.41 -7.59 16.38
CA LEU A 513 18.29 -7.38 15.23
C LEU A 513 19.12 -8.64 14.95
N SER A 514 18.64 -9.82 15.34
CA SER A 514 19.44 -11.04 15.20
C SER A 514 19.74 -11.37 13.74
N GLY A 515 21.01 -11.50 13.39
CA GLY A 515 21.47 -11.75 12.03
C GLY A 515 21.37 -10.53 11.09
N ALA A 516 20.94 -9.36 11.60
CA ALA A 516 20.86 -8.15 10.79
C ALA A 516 22.24 -7.62 10.40
N THR A 517 22.32 -6.90 9.28
CA THR A 517 23.53 -6.19 8.84
C THR A 517 23.29 -4.70 8.90
N LEU A 518 24.06 -3.99 9.73
CA LEU A 518 24.00 -2.54 9.92
C LEU A 518 25.31 -1.93 9.42
N ALA A 519 25.36 -1.45 8.18
CA ALA A 519 26.59 -0.91 7.59
C ALA A 519 27.06 0.40 8.25
N GLY A 520 26.11 1.23 8.72
CA GLY A 520 26.40 2.44 9.47
C GLY A 520 25.16 3.13 10.01
N GLY A 521 25.32 4.35 10.51
CA GLY A 521 24.23 5.18 11.04
C GLY A 521 24.30 5.35 12.55
N SER A 522 23.16 5.48 13.22
CA SER A 522 23.12 5.71 14.67
C SER A 522 21.96 4.97 15.37
N ILE A 523 22.21 4.57 16.61
CA ILE A 523 21.18 4.11 17.55
C ILE A 523 21.23 4.99 18.78
N VAL A 524 20.16 5.74 19.01
CA VAL A 524 19.99 6.68 20.12
C VAL A 524 19.08 6.06 21.18
N VAL A 525 19.64 5.78 22.35
CA VAL A 525 18.88 5.34 23.52
C VAL A 525 18.24 6.55 24.21
N THR A 526 16.91 6.61 24.17
CA THR A 526 16.12 7.74 24.67
C THR A 526 15.96 7.76 26.19
N ALA A 527 15.58 8.92 26.73
CA ALA A 527 15.20 9.04 28.13
C ALA A 527 13.80 8.50 28.42
N GLY A 528 13.70 7.38 29.15
CA GLY A 528 12.40 6.82 29.50
C GLY A 528 12.45 5.36 29.94
N ASN A 529 11.62 4.54 29.29
CA ASN A 529 11.53 3.11 29.55
C ASN A 529 12.69 2.35 28.90
N VAL A 530 12.96 1.14 29.40
CA VAL A 530 14.08 0.33 28.90
C VAL A 530 13.76 -0.18 27.51
N VAL A 531 14.58 0.19 26.53
CA VAL A 531 14.62 -0.42 25.20
C VAL A 531 15.83 -1.35 25.13
N ILE A 532 15.63 -2.58 24.66
CA ILE A 532 16.66 -3.61 24.54
C ILE A 532 16.87 -3.90 23.06
N TYR A 533 18.13 -3.87 22.61
CA TYR A 533 18.53 -4.23 21.25
C TYR A 533 19.31 -5.55 21.28
N ASP A 534 18.78 -6.60 20.63
CA ASP A 534 19.48 -7.88 20.50
C ASP A 534 20.23 -7.97 19.16
N LEU A 535 21.56 -7.94 19.22
CA LEU A 535 22.46 -7.98 18.06
C LEU A 535 23.08 -9.37 17.89
N THR A 536 22.37 -10.43 18.29
CA THR A 536 22.84 -11.81 18.17
C THR A 536 23.15 -12.15 16.70
N THR A 537 24.38 -12.56 16.40
CA THR A 537 24.86 -12.87 15.04
C THR A 537 24.73 -11.73 14.02
N ALA A 538 24.46 -10.50 14.46
CA ALA A 538 24.41 -9.34 13.60
C ALA A 538 25.80 -8.92 13.10
N THR A 539 25.86 -8.14 12.03
CA THR A 539 27.09 -7.50 11.51
C THR A 539 26.98 -5.99 11.70
N LEU A 540 27.97 -5.38 12.36
CA LEU A 540 28.01 -3.95 12.67
C LEU A 540 29.18 -3.28 11.98
N GLY A 541 28.89 -2.27 11.15
CA GLY A 541 29.86 -1.40 10.50
C GLY A 541 30.19 -0.12 11.29
N ASP A 542 30.16 1.03 10.63
CA ASP A 542 30.39 2.36 11.20
C ASP A 542 29.13 2.91 11.89
N LEU A 543 28.72 2.22 12.96
CA LEU A 543 27.49 2.51 13.71
C LEU A 543 27.80 3.30 14.99
N GLN A 544 27.14 4.43 15.19
CA GLN A 544 27.27 5.25 16.40
C GLN A 544 26.20 4.89 17.42
N LEU A 545 26.60 4.58 18.66
CA LEU A 545 25.68 4.34 19.76
C LEU A 545 25.66 5.56 20.68
N GLU A 546 24.50 6.16 20.90
CA GLU A 546 24.33 7.39 21.68
C GLU A 546 23.28 7.22 22.78
N SER A 547 23.38 8.02 23.86
CA SER A 547 22.38 8.04 24.94
C SER A 547 21.98 9.47 25.29
N GLU A 548 20.69 9.74 25.38
CA GLU A 548 20.17 11.04 25.85
C GLU A 548 20.21 11.19 27.38
N THR A 549 20.31 10.08 28.12
CA THR A 549 20.25 10.08 29.59
C THR A 549 21.62 9.98 30.22
N ASN A 550 22.31 8.88 29.94
CA ASN A 550 23.52 8.49 30.64
C ASN A 550 24.37 7.60 29.74
N GLU A 551 25.38 8.19 29.13
CA GLU A 551 26.41 7.48 28.35
C GLU A 551 27.08 6.33 29.13
N HIS A 552 27.04 6.32 30.47
CA HIS A 552 27.66 5.25 31.28
C HIS A 552 26.82 3.97 31.35
N GLU A 553 25.53 4.02 31.02
CA GLU A 553 24.63 2.86 31.01
C GLU A 553 24.20 2.46 29.59
N LEU A 554 24.72 3.17 28.58
CA LEU A 554 24.41 2.98 27.16
C LEU A 554 24.47 1.50 26.74
N LEU A 555 25.61 0.84 26.98
CA LEU A 555 25.82 -0.53 26.51
C LEU A 555 25.00 -1.58 27.27
N ASP A 556 24.39 -1.22 28.40
CA ASP A 556 23.52 -2.14 29.12
C ASP A 556 22.18 -2.40 28.37
N HIS A 557 21.86 -1.57 27.38
CA HIS A 557 20.70 -1.71 26.49
C HIS A 557 20.97 -2.64 25.29
N PHE A 558 22.22 -3.04 25.06
CA PHE A 558 22.62 -3.81 23.89
C PHE A 558 23.10 -5.19 24.29
N ARG A 559 22.62 -6.22 23.58
CA ARG A 559 23.12 -7.58 23.71
C ARG A 559 23.97 -7.93 22.50
N PHE A 560 25.27 -8.10 22.71
CA PHE A 560 26.17 -8.62 21.68
C PHE A 560 26.43 -10.10 21.91
N CYS A 561 26.10 -10.94 20.93
CA CYS A 561 26.30 -12.38 20.99
C CYS A 561 26.69 -12.92 19.61
N LEU A 562 27.93 -13.39 19.45
CA LEU A 562 28.50 -13.80 18.15
C LEU A 562 28.44 -12.71 17.06
N THR A 563 28.18 -11.46 17.44
CA THR A 563 28.14 -10.28 16.58
C THR A 563 29.48 -10.10 15.87
N ASP A 564 29.43 -9.86 14.56
CA ASP A 564 30.58 -9.49 13.75
C ASP A 564 30.74 -7.97 13.76
N PHE A 565 31.90 -7.49 14.19
CA PHE A 565 32.22 -6.07 14.29
C PHE A 565 33.16 -5.70 13.15
N ASP A 566 32.62 -5.16 12.06
CA ASP A 566 33.37 -4.71 10.88
C ASP A 566 33.79 -3.24 11.05
N HIS A 567 34.95 -3.01 11.66
CA HIS A 567 35.48 -1.66 11.96
C HIS A 567 34.65 -0.81 12.94
N PHE A 568 33.73 -1.42 13.70
CA PHE A 568 33.04 -0.77 14.81
C PHE A 568 34.04 -0.20 15.85
N ASP A 569 33.89 1.08 16.21
CA ASP A 569 34.81 1.78 17.11
C ASP A 569 34.31 1.72 18.57
N PHE A 570 35.02 0.97 19.42
CA PHE A 570 34.72 0.88 20.85
C PHE A 570 35.24 2.08 21.67
N SER A 571 36.07 2.95 21.09
CA SER A 571 36.80 4.00 21.82
C SER A 571 35.89 5.05 22.42
N ASP A 572 34.78 5.37 21.74
CA ASP A 572 33.75 6.29 22.23
C ASP A 572 32.92 5.71 23.38
N HIS A 573 33.02 4.40 23.62
CA HIS A 573 32.21 3.68 24.63
C HIS A 573 33.01 3.20 25.85
N HIS A 574 34.27 3.61 26.00
CA HIS A 574 35.12 3.20 27.13
C HIS A 574 34.51 3.50 28.50
N ALA A 575 33.82 4.63 28.66
CA ALA A 575 33.22 5.00 29.94
C ALA A 575 32.12 4.00 30.37
N SER A 576 31.28 3.56 29.42
CA SER A 576 30.26 2.53 29.65
C SER A 576 30.90 1.17 29.94
N LEU A 577 31.90 0.79 29.14
CA LEU A 577 32.62 -0.49 29.27
C LEU A 577 33.38 -0.58 30.60
N GLU A 578 34.09 0.46 31.03
CA GLU A 578 34.80 0.44 32.32
C GLU A 578 33.84 0.29 33.50
N ARG A 579 32.65 0.90 33.43
CA ARG A 579 31.64 0.84 34.49
C ARG A 579 31.01 -0.56 34.60
N ASN A 580 30.74 -1.23 33.49
CA ASN A 580 30.12 -2.57 33.50
C ASN A 580 31.13 -3.74 33.54
N ASP A 581 32.40 -3.45 33.87
CA ASP A 581 33.51 -4.42 33.84
C ASP A 581 33.68 -5.06 32.45
N TRP A 582 33.55 -4.30 31.36
CA TRP A 582 33.74 -4.74 29.97
C TRP A 582 32.83 -5.91 29.60
N ASN A 583 31.56 -5.81 30.00
CA ASN A 583 30.55 -6.82 29.71
C ASN A 583 29.80 -6.47 28.43
N LEU A 584 29.85 -7.38 27.45
CA LEU A 584 29.13 -7.23 26.17
C LEU A 584 27.89 -8.13 26.05
N HIS A 585 27.71 -9.09 26.96
CA HIS A 585 26.72 -10.16 26.80
C HIS A 585 25.60 -10.16 27.85
N ASP A 586 25.82 -9.51 28.99
CA ASP A 586 24.76 -9.26 29.97
C ASP A 586 24.17 -7.87 29.72
N PHE A 587 22.84 -7.77 29.75
CA PHE A 587 22.07 -6.56 29.46
C PHE A 587 20.94 -6.39 30.48
N ILE A 588 20.27 -5.24 30.47
CA ILE A 588 19.13 -4.95 31.35
C ILE A 588 17.92 -5.78 30.89
N GLY A 589 17.39 -6.60 31.78
CA GLY A 589 16.19 -7.42 31.57
C GLY A 589 16.10 -8.56 32.57
N ASP A 590 14.90 -9.06 32.84
CA ASP A 590 14.66 -10.12 33.83
C ASP A 590 14.78 -11.55 33.27
N GLY A 591 15.28 -11.69 32.04
CA GLY A 591 15.37 -12.97 31.34
C GLY A 591 14.02 -13.51 30.83
N THR A 592 12.93 -12.74 30.97
CA THR A 592 11.58 -13.14 30.52
C THR A 592 11.07 -12.38 29.30
N SER A 593 11.73 -11.28 28.92
CA SER A 593 11.29 -10.35 27.86
C SER A 593 11.88 -10.60 26.46
N GLY A 594 12.68 -11.66 26.26
CA GLY A 594 13.23 -12.02 24.94
C GLY A 594 13.31 -13.53 24.70
N ARG A 595 13.02 -13.97 23.48
CA ARG A 595 13.22 -15.36 23.05
C ARG A 595 14.65 -15.51 22.53
N TYR A 596 15.56 -15.91 23.40
CA TYR A 596 16.98 -16.02 23.04
C TYR A 596 17.24 -17.25 22.16
N ASP A 597 17.61 -17.05 20.89
CA ASP A 597 17.92 -18.20 19.99
C ASP A 597 19.25 -18.87 20.30
N VAL A 598 20.19 -18.09 20.82
CA VAL A 598 21.53 -18.58 21.17
C VAL A 598 21.71 -18.49 22.69
N GLU A 599 21.90 -19.66 23.31
CA GLU A 599 22.26 -19.77 24.72
C GLU A 599 23.70 -19.28 24.95
N MET A 600 23.90 -18.43 25.95
CA MET A 600 25.21 -17.87 26.33
C MET A 600 26.10 -18.91 27.05
N SER A 601 26.43 -20.01 26.36
CA SER A 601 27.43 -20.96 26.85
C SER A 601 28.81 -20.28 26.95
N ASN A 602 29.71 -20.83 27.77
CA ASN A 602 31.07 -20.28 27.89
C ASN A 602 31.82 -20.25 26.55
N GLU A 603 31.44 -21.09 25.58
CA GLU A 603 32.01 -21.10 24.23
C GLU A 603 31.53 -19.91 23.40
N VAL A 604 30.22 -19.65 23.41
CA VAL A 604 29.60 -18.51 22.72
C VAL A 604 30.14 -17.19 23.27
N VAL A 605 30.24 -17.09 24.60
CA VAL A 605 30.79 -15.89 25.25
C VAL A 605 32.26 -15.68 24.88
N GLU A 606 33.08 -16.73 24.92
CA GLU A 606 34.50 -16.63 24.50
C GLU A 606 34.64 -16.13 23.07
N GLU A 607 33.84 -16.68 22.15
CA GLU A 607 33.88 -16.32 20.74
C GLU A 607 33.41 -14.87 20.50
N THR A 608 32.39 -14.43 21.22
CA THR A 608 31.92 -13.03 21.21
C THR A 608 33.05 -12.07 21.58
N TYR A 609 33.79 -12.34 22.66
CA TYR A 609 34.93 -11.51 23.04
C TYR A 609 36.12 -11.64 22.08
N ARG A 610 36.28 -12.77 21.37
CA ARG A 610 37.30 -12.88 20.31
C ARG A 610 36.98 -11.94 19.16
N LYS A 611 35.73 -11.90 18.70
CA LYS A 611 35.30 -11.00 17.61
C LYS A 611 35.45 -9.52 18.00
N ALA A 612 35.00 -9.15 19.21
CA ALA A 612 35.19 -7.79 19.73
C ALA A 612 36.68 -7.42 19.88
N GLN A 613 37.52 -8.36 20.32
CA GLN A 613 38.98 -8.16 20.40
C GLN A 613 39.59 -7.87 19.01
N ASP A 614 39.25 -8.69 18.02
CA ASP A 614 39.84 -8.56 16.67
C ASP A 614 39.43 -7.24 16.00
N SER A 615 38.19 -6.79 16.23
CA SER A 615 37.72 -5.48 15.78
C SER A 615 38.45 -4.33 16.48
N ALA A 616 38.58 -4.36 17.81
CA ALA A 616 39.34 -3.36 18.55
C ALA A 616 40.82 -3.27 18.12
N ASP A 617 41.45 -4.40 17.76
CA ASP A 617 42.81 -4.42 17.20
C ASP A 617 42.85 -3.78 15.79
N ALA A 618 41.82 -4.02 14.97
CA ALA A 618 41.72 -3.47 13.62
C ALA A 618 41.58 -1.93 13.60
N VAL A 619 40.80 -1.36 14.52
CA VAL A 619 40.62 0.11 14.65
C VAL A 619 41.71 0.78 15.51
N GLY A 620 42.59 0.00 16.14
CA GLY A 620 43.70 0.51 16.95
C GLY A 620 43.33 0.86 18.40
N ASP A 621 42.17 0.44 18.89
CA ASP A 621 41.71 0.61 20.27
C ASP A 621 42.44 -0.37 21.21
N THR A 622 43.66 0.01 21.57
CA THR A 622 44.54 -0.80 22.43
C THR A 622 43.96 -1.07 23.82
N PRO A 623 43.33 -0.10 24.53
CA PRO A 623 42.63 -0.38 25.79
C PRO A 623 41.55 -1.45 25.68
N ALA A 624 40.61 -1.32 24.74
CA ALA A 624 39.50 -2.27 24.60
C ALA A 624 39.98 -3.66 24.19
N MET A 625 40.88 -3.74 23.21
CA MET A 625 41.49 -5.00 22.77
C MET A 625 42.10 -5.77 23.95
N ARG A 626 42.77 -5.10 24.90
CA ARG A 626 43.39 -5.76 26.07
C ARG A 626 42.37 -6.30 27.07
N GLU A 627 41.29 -5.58 27.32
CA GLU A 627 40.27 -6.01 28.28
C GLU A 627 39.37 -7.11 27.68
N PHE A 628 39.04 -7.03 26.38
CA PHE A 628 38.40 -8.14 25.67
C PHE A 628 39.27 -9.39 25.58
N GLU A 629 40.59 -9.24 25.36
CA GLU A 629 41.54 -10.35 25.45
C GLU A 629 41.50 -11.03 26.83
N PHE A 630 41.43 -10.24 27.90
CA PHE A 630 41.31 -10.74 29.27
C PHE A 630 39.99 -11.51 29.48
N LYS A 631 38.85 -10.96 29.06
CA LYS A 631 37.54 -11.62 29.14
C LYS A 631 37.51 -12.91 28.33
N ARG A 632 38.01 -12.91 27.08
CA ARG A 632 38.18 -14.12 26.26
C ARG A 632 38.93 -15.21 27.01
N TYR A 633 40.08 -14.89 27.62
CA TYR A 633 40.86 -15.87 28.39
C TYR A 633 40.15 -16.37 29.64
N PHE A 634 39.35 -15.53 30.30
CA PHE A 634 38.55 -15.91 31.46
C PHE A 634 37.50 -16.96 31.09
N TYR A 635 36.74 -16.74 30.00
CA TYR A 635 35.71 -17.67 29.55
C TYR A 635 36.30 -18.92 28.88
N ASN A 636 37.41 -18.80 28.14
CA ASN A 636 38.16 -19.97 27.64
C ASN A 636 38.55 -20.92 28.78
N ARG A 637 38.94 -20.38 29.94
CA ARG A 637 39.25 -21.21 31.11
C ARG A 637 37.99 -21.89 31.66
N ARG A 638 36.88 -21.17 31.82
CA ARG A 638 35.60 -21.76 32.30
C ARG A 638 35.13 -22.86 31.36
N LYS A 639 35.13 -22.61 30.04
CA LYS A 639 34.86 -23.59 28.99
C LYS A 639 35.72 -24.85 29.14
N ASN A 640 37.04 -24.68 29.24
CA ASN A 640 37.94 -25.83 29.34
C ASN A 640 37.82 -26.58 30.69
N ILE A 641 37.47 -25.90 31.79
CA ILE A 641 37.16 -26.54 33.08
C ILE A 641 35.90 -27.39 32.96
N ASP A 642 34.85 -26.83 32.35
CA ASP A 642 33.58 -27.52 32.17
C ASP A 642 33.75 -28.81 31.35
N ILE A 643 34.44 -28.72 30.21
CA ILE A 643 34.82 -29.88 29.37
C ILE A 643 35.59 -30.94 30.19
N VAL A 644 36.52 -30.53 31.06
CA VAL A 644 37.31 -31.47 31.87
C VAL A 644 36.47 -32.17 32.94
N LEU A 645 35.48 -31.49 33.50
CA LEU A 645 34.67 -31.98 34.63
C LEU A 645 33.41 -32.74 34.21
N HIS A 646 32.73 -32.29 33.15
CA HIS A 646 31.38 -32.74 32.82
C HIS A 646 31.31 -33.55 31.51
N GLU A 647 32.33 -33.50 30.64
CA GLU A 647 32.31 -34.22 29.37
C GLU A 647 32.94 -35.62 29.49
N TYR A 648 32.09 -36.65 29.49
CA TYR A 648 32.49 -38.06 29.70
C TYR A 648 33.01 -38.77 28.43
N SER A 649 32.81 -38.19 27.26
CA SER A 649 33.14 -38.78 25.94
C SER A 649 34.56 -38.48 25.44
N ILE A 650 35.31 -37.60 26.09
CA ILE A 650 36.65 -37.18 25.63
C ILE A 650 37.76 -38.16 26.04
N ASP A 651 38.77 -38.32 25.19
CA ASP A 651 39.91 -39.19 25.47
C ASP A 651 40.87 -38.61 26.53
N ALA A 652 41.68 -39.48 27.15
CA ALA A 652 42.56 -39.10 28.25
C ALA A 652 43.61 -38.04 27.84
N TRP A 653 44.03 -38.04 26.57
CA TRP A 653 45.01 -37.07 26.07
C TRP A 653 44.39 -35.69 25.85
N THR A 654 43.20 -35.60 25.27
CA THR A 654 42.49 -34.32 25.13
C THR A 654 42.17 -33.73 26.49
N ARG A 655 41.74 -34.55 27.46
CA ARG A 655 41.53 -34.10 28.84
C ARG A 655 42.80 -33.57 29.49
N ALA A 656 43.95 -34.22 29.29
CA ALA A 656 45.24 -33.75 29.79
C ALA A 656 45.68 -32.42 29.12
N LYS A 657 45.47 -32.26 27.81
CA LYS A 657 45.76 -31.03 27.07
C LYS A 657 44.90 -29.87 27.58
N LYS A 658 43.58 -30.09 27.77
CA LYS A 658 42.64 -29.10 28.29
C LYS A 658 42.97 -28.71 29.73
N ALA A 659 43.28 -29.67 30.60
CA ALA A 659 43.73 -29.42 31.97
C ALA A 659 45.03 -28.61 32.03
N SER A 660 45.99 -28.91 31.13
CA SER A 660 47.23 -28.12 30.99
C SER A 660 46.95 -26.68 30.55
N SER A 661 46.03 -26.49 29.59
CA SER A 661 45.59 -25.15 29.16
C SER A 661 44.98 -24.34 30.31
N VAL A 662 44.10 -24.97 31.11
CA VAL A 662 43.51 -24.36 32.31
C VAL A 662 44.60 -23.95 33.31
N GLY A 663 45.55 -24.85 33.59
CA GLY A 663 46.66 -24.59 34.50
C GLY A 663 47.58 -23.46 34.02
N LEU A 664 47.91 -23.43 32.73
CA LEU A 664 48.72 -22.38 32.13
C LEU A 664 48.00 -21.03 32.16
N ASN A 665 46.71 -21.00 31.82
CA ASN A 665 45.90 -19.79 31.86
C ASN A 665 45.79 -19.23 33.28
N PHE A 666 45.58 -20.07 34.30
CA PHE A 666 45.59 -19.66 35.70
C PHE A 666 46.97 -19.12 36.14
N PHE A 667 48.04 -19.79 35.73
CA PHE A 667 49.40 -19.32 35.96
C PHE A 667 49.63 -17.94 35.34
N MET A 668 49.21 -17.70 34.09
CA MET A 668 49.33 -16.41 33.42
C MET A 668 48.50 -15.30 34.08
N GLN A 669 47.29 -15.62 34.55
CA GLN A 669 46.43 -14.66 35.27
C GLN A 669 47.08 -14.21 36.59
N PHE A 670 47.55 -15.18 37.39
CA PHE A 670 48.14 -14.93 38.70
C PHE A 670 49.48 -14.20 38.58
N THR A 671 50.31 -14.61 37.62
CA THR A 671 51.68 -14.10 37.50
C THR A 671 51.78 -12.76 36.82
N CYS A 672 51.27 -12.65 35.60
CA CYS A 672 51.48 -11.48 34.77
C CYS A 672 50.19 -10.76 34.37
N GLY A 673 49.02 -11.26 34.78
CA GLY A 673 47.74 -10.77 34.30
C GLY A 673 47.70 -10.81 32.77
N TYR A 674 48.14 -11.95 32.20
CA TYR A 674 48.29 -12.15 30.76
C TYR A 674 49.28 -11.20 30.06
N GLY A 675 50.25 -10.68 30.82
CA GLY A 675 51.28 -9.77 30.29
C GLY A 675 50.92 -8.29 30.40
N ASN A 676 49.73 -7.96 30.90
CA ASN A 676 49.22 -6.58 30.95
C ASN A 676 49.38 -5.93 32.34
N ARG A 677 49.74 -6.68 33.40
CA ARG A 677 49.83 -6.16 34.78
C ARG A 677 51.27 -6.15 35.32
N LEU A 678 52.10 -5.24 34.82
CA LEU A 678 53.51 -5.06 35.22
C LEU A 678 53.75 -5.05 36.75
N PRO A 679 52.93 -4.37 37.59
CA PRO A 679 53.13 -4.38 39.04
C PRO A 679 53.04 -5.78 39.67
N ARG A 680 52.21 -6.68 39.13
CA ARG A 680 52.10 -8.06 39.63
C ARG A 680 53.35 -8.88 39.32
N ILE A 681 53.88 -8.70 38.11
CA ILE A 681 55.12 -9.38 37.68
C ILE A 681 56.27 -8.90 38.56
N ALA A 682 56.42 -7.58 38.73
CA ALA A 682 57.45 -7.02 39.59
C ALA A 682 57.31 -7.54 41.04
N ALA A 683 56.10 -7.50 41.60
CA ALA A 683 55.84 -8.01 42.94
C ALA A 683 56.21 -9.50 43.07
N LEU A 684 55.84 -10.35 42.12
CA LEU A 684 56.20 -11.76 42.16
C LEU A 684 57.71 -11.98 41.97
N THR A 685 58.36 -11.27 41.04
CA THR A 685 59.81 -11.36 40.86
C THR A 685 60.58 -11.02 42.14
N PHE A 686 60.10 -10.04 42.93
CA PHE A 686 60.80 -9.59 44.13
C PHE A 686 60.31 -10.23 45.44
N LEU A 687 59.05 -10.67 45.53
CA LEU A 687 58.47 -11.22 46.77
C LEU A 687 58.39 -12.76 46.77
N LEU A 688 58.31 -13.41 45.62
CA LEU A 688 58.28 -14.87 45.54
C LEU A 688 59.48 -15.54 46.24
N PRO A 689 60.72 -15.04 46.14
CA PRO A 689 61.86 -15.64 46.86
C PRO A 689 61.65 -15.63 48.38
N ALA A 690 60.96 -14.63 48.94
CA ALA A 690 60.69 -14.59 50.37
C ALA A 690 59.83 -15.78 50.84
N LEU A 691 58.85 -16.21 50.03
CA LEU A 691 58.02 -17.38 50.32
C LEU A 691 58.84 -18.66 50.42
N PHE A 692 59.78 -18.86 49.49
CA PHE A 692 60.71 -19.99 49.53
C PHE A 692 61.62 -19.96 50.76
N GLY A 693 62.02 -18.76 51.20
CA GLY A 693 62.80 -18.58 52.43
C GLY A 693 62.08 -19.11 53.67
N VAL A 694 60.76 -18.96 53.75
CA VAL A 694 59.94 -19.53 54.83
C VAL A 694 59.97 -21.06 54.81
N PHE A 695 59.94 -21.69 53.63
CA PHE A 695 59.99 -23.15 53.51
C PHE A 695 61.33 -23.74 53.95
N TYR A 696 62.45 -23.08 53.63
CA TYR A 696 63.79 -23.53 54.04
C TYR A 696 63.97 -23.56 55.56
N VAL A 697 63.21 -22.73 56.27
CA VAL A 697 63.24 -22.65 57.73
C VAL A 697 62.48 -23.79 58.41
N LEU A 698 61.56 -24.47 57.72
CA LEU A 698 60.81 -25.60 58.30
C LEU A 698 61.71 -26.82 58.58
N GLY A 699 62.91 -26.88 57.99
CA GLY A 699 63.90 -27.93 58.22
C GLY A 699 63.52 -29.30 57.65
N GLY A 700 64.20 -30.35 58.12
CA GLY A 700 63.96 -31.73 57.68
C GLY A 700 64.27 -31.94 56.18
N PRO A 701 63.33 -32.45 55.35
CA PRO A 701 63.53 -32.55 53.90
C PRO A 701 63.92 -31.23 53.21
N LEU A 702 63.58 -30.08 53.81
CA LEU A 702 63.83 -28.71 53.30
C LEU A 702 65.08 -28.06 53.92
N GLU A 703 65.90 -28.80 54.67
CA GLU A 703 67.08 -28.29 55.34
C GLU A 703 68.18 -27.76 54.39
N THR A 704 68.79 -26.65 54.79
CA THR A 704 69.93 -26.01 54.13
C THR A 704 71.20 -26.16 54.98
N GLY A 705 72.36 -25.82 54.43
CA GLY A 705 73.67 -25.94 55.07
C GLY A 705 73.86 -25.02 56.27
N ALA A 706 72.91 -24.10 56.51
CA ALA A 706 72.81 -23.33 57.74
C ALA A 706 72.33 -24.17 58.95
N GLY A 707 71.74 -25.35 58.71
CA GLY A 707 71.36 -26.32 59.75
C GLY A 707 70.18 -25.90 60.62
N VAL A 708 69.40 -24.89 60.23
CA VAL A 708 68.38 -24.29 61.08
C VAL A 708 66.98 -24.87 60.77
N VAL A 709 66.43 -25.59 61.75
CA VAL A 709 64.99 -25.89 61.86
C VAL A 709 64.35 -24.76 62.67
N TRP A 710 63.12 -24.31 62.31
CA TRP A 710 62.42 -23.21 62.97
C TRP A 710 62.62 -23.21 64.50
N ASP A 711 63.39 -22.23 64.99
CA ASP A 711 63.72 -22.07 66.40
C ASP A 711 62.92 -20.90 66.98
N ALA A 712 61.94 -21.23 67.82
CA ALA A 712 61.08 -20.24 68.46
C ALA A 712 61.84 -19.29 69.42
N SER A 713 63.06 -19.64 69.83
CA SER A 713 63.91 -18.82 70.71
C SER A 713 64.73 -17.75 69.97
N ALA A 714 64.94 -17.90 68.65
CA ALA A 714 65.68 -16.96 67.81
C ALA A 714 65.01 -16.75 66.42
N PRO A 715 63.72 -16.36 66.38
CA PRO A 715 62.92 -16.39 65.15
C PRO A 715 63.45 -15.45 64.06
N ALA A 716 64.06 -14.32 64.44
CA ALA A 716 64.55 -13.33 63.49
C ALA A 716 65.78 -13.80 62.71
N THR A 717 66.74 -14.46 63.37
CA THR A 717 67.96 -14.98 62.74
C THR A 717 67.64 -16.17 61.84
N THR A 718 66.79 -17.07 62.33
CA THR A 718 66.35 -18.25 61.59
C THR A 718 65.58 -17.86 60.32
N LEU A 719 64.68 -16.87 60.40
CA LEU A 719 63.98 -16.34 59.22
C LEU A 719 64.95 -15.62 58.26
N PHE A 720 65.91 -14.85 58.79
CA PHE A 720 66.90 -14.16 57.97
C PHE A 720 67.76 -15.13 57.16
N ASP A 721 68.28 -16.19 57.76
CA ASP A 721 69.13 -17.17 57.07
C ASP A 721 68.36 -17.89 55.94
N GLY A 722 67.09 -18.24 56.18
CA GLY A 722 66.22 -18.82 55.17
C GLY A 722 65.91 -17.86 54.01
N LEU A 723 65.58 -16.60 54.32
CA LEU A 723 65.35 -15.57 53.32
C LEU A 723 66.63 -15.27 52.52
N TYR A 724 67.75 -15.08 53.20
CA TYR A 724 69.06 -14.81 52.60
C TYR A 724 69.44 -15.91 51.61
N TYR A 725 69.39 -17.18 52.03
CA TYR A 725 69.66 -18.32 51.15
C TYR A 725 68.72 -18.37 49.95
N SER A 726 67.43 -18.09 50.17
CA SER A 726 66.42 -18.08 49.11
C SER A 726 66.68 -16.99 48.06
N TYR A 727 67.02 -15.77 48.48
CA TYR A 727 67.28 -14.66 47.55
C TYR A 727 68.56 -14.88 46.73
N ILE A 728 69.66 -15.33 47.35
CA ILE A 728 70.92 -15.60 46.62
C ILE A 728 70.79 -16.79 45.66
N SER A 729 69.94 -17.76 45.99
CA SER A 729 69.63 -18.91 45.13
C SER A 729 68.72 -18.50 43.97
N PHE A 730 67.66 -17.74 44.24
CA PHE A 730 66.75 -17.23 43.22
C PHE A 730 67.46 -16.29 42.24
N SER A 731 68.26 -15.32 42.72
CA SER A 731 68.98 -14.39 41.85
C SER A 731 70.19 -15.01 41.12
N THR A 732 70.46 -16.30 41.33
CA THR A 732 71.60 -17.05 40.78
C THR A 732 72.99 -16.48 41.14
N ILE A 733 73.07 -15.65 42.19
CA ILE A 733 74.34 -15.08 42.66
C ILE A 733 75.20 -16.14 43.36
N GLY A 734 74.57 -16.97 44.21
CA GLY A 734 75.18 -18.14 44.84
C GLY A 734 76.58 -17.94 45.44
N TYR A 735 76.71 -17.16 46.52
CA TYR A 735 78.00 -16.89 47.19
C TYR A 735 78.72 -18.14 47.73
N GLY A 736 78.03 -19.28 47.83
CA GLY A 736 78.61 -20.58 48.18
C GLY A 736 78.74 -20.86 49.68
N ASP A 737 78.17 -19.99 50.51
CA ASP A 737 78.19 -20.04 51.97
C ASP A 737 77.05 -20.88 52.59
N ILE A 738 75.88 -20.92 51.93
CA ILE A 738 74.76 -21.80 52.30
C ILE A 738 74.36 -22.63 51.07
N GLY A 739 74.16 -23.94 51.23
CA GLY A 739 73.74 -24.85 50.16
C GLY A 739 72.58 -25.76 50.57
N PRO A 740 71.85 -26.38 49.63
CA PRO A 740 70.72 -27.24 49.97
C PRO A 740 71.20 -28.63 50.40
N VAL A 741 70.79 -29.10 51.58
CA VAL A 741 71.21 -30.40 52.14
C VAL A 741 70.12 -31.45 51.91
N GLY A 742 68.89 -31.13 52.32
CA GLY A 742 67.73 -31.99 52.18
C GLY A 742 67.35 -32.26 50.73
N TRP A 743 66.78 -33.44 50.46
CA TRP A 743 66.38 -33.81 49.09
C TRP A 743 65.32 -32.87 48.52
N ALA A 744 64.36 -32.41 49.35
CA ALA A 744 63.34 -31.47 48.94
C ALA A 744 63.94 -30.06 48.81
N ALA A 745 64.88 -29.66 49.67
CA ALA A 745 65.61 -28.39 49.55
C ALA A 745 66.35 -28.26 48.21
N LYS A 746 66.96 -29.35 47.73
CA LYS A 746 67.67 -29.40 46.43
C LYS A 746 66.72 -29.20 45.25
N ILE A 747 65.56 -29.86 45.28
CA ILE A 747 64.51 -29.69 44.27
C ILE A 747 63.97 -28.25 44.32
N LEU A 748 63.72 -27.74 45.52
CA LEU A 748 63.23 -26.38 45.73
C LEU A 748 64.21 -25.35 45.16
N ALA A 749 65.51 -25.47 45.47
CA ALA A 749 66.54 -24.55 44.97
C ALA A 749 66.69 -24.62 43.44
N ALA A 750 66.62 -25.82 42.85
CA ALA A 750 66.61 -25.99 41.40
C ALA A 750 65.39 -25.31 40.75
N SER A 751 64.21 -25.46 41.37
CA SER A 751 62.98 -24.81 40.89
C SER A 751 63.05 -23.29 40.97
N GLN A 752 63.67 -22.73 42.02
CA GLN A 752 63.87 -21.28 42.15
C GLN A 752 64.72 -20.70 41.02
N GLY A 753 65.80 -21.38 40.64
CA GLY A 753 66.64 -20.95 39.52
C GLY A 753 65.87 -20.93 38.18
N MET A 754 65.02 -21.92 37.94
CA MET A 754 64.17 -21.96 36.74
C MET A 754 63.10 -20.87 36.75
N LEU A 755 62.45 -20.64 37.91
CA LEU A 755 61.44 -19.60 38.08
C LEU A 755 62.04 -18.20 37.91
N ASN A 756 63.25 -17.95 38.40
CA ASN A 756 63.95 -16.68 38.19
C ASN A 756 64.11 -16.35 36.70
N GLY A 757 64.58 -17.31 35.89
CA GLY A 757 64.69 -17.14 34.45
C GLY A 757 63.35 -16.80 33.80
N LEU A 758 62.27 -17.48 34.20
CA LEU A 758 60.92 -17.23 33.70
C LEU A 758 60.39 -15.83 34.08
N PHE A 759 60.45 -15.45 35.36
CA PHE A 759 59.90 -14.19 35.85
C PHE A 759 60.69 -12.97 35.36
N PHE A 760 62.03 -13.05 35.27
CA PHE A 760 62.82 -11.98 34.65
C PHE A 760 62.57 -11.88 33.15
N THR A 761 62.37 -13.01 32.45
CA THR A 761 62.00 -12.99 31.03
C THR A 761 60.62 -12.34 30.85
N LEU A 762 59.63 -12.69 31.66
CA LEU A 762 58.30 -12.07 31.65
C LEU A 762 58.36 -10.58 31.99
N LEU A 763 59.11 -10.19 33.01
CA LEU A 763 59.29 -8.78 33.40
C LEU A 763 59.93 -7.97 32.27
N THR A 764 60.97 -8.52 31.64
CA THR A 764 61.68 -7.89 30.54
C THR A 764 60.79 -7.79 29.30
N PHE A 765 60.12 -8.88 28.92
CA PHE A 765 59.18 -8.92 27.80
C PHE A 765 58.04 -7.91 27.96
N THR A 766 57.44 -7.83 29.14
CA THR A 766 56.33 -6.89 29.41
C THR A 766 56.80 -5.44 29.46
N LEU A 767 57.99 -5.16 29.99
CA LEU A 767 58.62 -3.84 29.88
C LEU A 767 58.89 -3.46 28.42
N PHE A 768 59.42 -4.38 27.60
CA PHE A 768 59.63 -4.15 26.18
C PHE A 768 58.32 -3.91 25.42
N LYS A 769 57.28 -4.74 25.65
CA LYS A 769 55.95 -4.57 25.05
C LYS A 769 55.37 -3.18 25.38
N ARG A 770 55.58 -2.69 26.60
CA ARG A 770 55.08 -1.39 27.06
C ARG A 770 55.89 -0.19 26.53
N VAL A 771 57.20 -0.35 26.32
CA VAL A 771 58.08 0.73 25.84
C VAL A 771 58.08 0.84 24.32
N LEU A 772 57.95 -0.27 23.59
CA LEU A 772 57.92 -0.29 22.13
C LEU A 772 56.50 -0.15 21.54
N GLY A 773 55.46 -0.57 22.26
CA GLY A 773 54.06 -0.40 21.85
C GLY A 773 53.47 0.97 22.24
N GLY A 774 54.25 2.05 22.12
CA GLY A 774 53.84 3.40 22.51
C GLY A 774 53.23 4.21 21.38
N SER A 775 51.94 4.02 21.14
CA SER A 775 50.88 5.02 20.94
C SER A 775 49.60 4.24 20.74
#